data_AF-A0A1N7JJ71-F1
#
_entry.id   AF-A0A1N7JJ71-F1
#
_cell.length_a   1.000
_cell.length_b   1.000
_cell.length_c   1.000
_cell.angle_alpha   90.00
_cell.angle_beta   90.00
_cell.angle_gamma   90.00
#
_symmetry.space_group_name_H-M   'P 1'
#
loop_
_entity.id
_entity.type
_entity.pdbx_description
1 polymer ?
#
loop_
_entity_poly.entity_id
_entity_poly.type
_entity_poly.pdbx_seq_one_letter_code
_entity_poly.pdbx_strand_id
1 'polypeptide(L)'
;MSIWVTWPGLVKFGTLGITAGLLTLAVERNELFENNLFDFERWDEYNADIDCNERSLTARMEDGTCNILENPAEGSANRRFGRNVELDAAHGETDTLLSPNPRDISNSLMARDEFKPAPTLNFIAAAWIQFMTHDWFSHGDGSTTDYIDVELPAGDSRGTGTMSIRRTLPDPTRIAAEDEAGLPDAYLNENTHWWDGSQIYGSNLETLNTLREFQGGRMLVNSDGSLPRDFFSGVPKTGFTDNWWLGLSMLHQLFVKEHNAVAEMLAATYPEKDDQWLFDKARLVTSALMAKIHTVEWTPAIIANPVTERAMYANWWGLVGNAEARDKYGAEFDKLAEDLAKSDSWVRRILGLDPKMSEALDNGKAIEWAVTGLAGARNSDNAGVPFTLTEEFVAVYRMHPLLRDTVDVYDIGSNVVSESIPLTETRDGDAEDILDDQGGDRLWYSFGVTLPGALTLRNYPEFLRDLYVPGRGVIDLATIDIIRDRERGVPRYNEFRRQIGLTPINDFTDLTDDAEIVSELRRLYDNDVEKIDALVGQLAETVRPEGFGFGETAFQIFIMNASRRIIADRFYTADYNPETYTQEGYDWVENTTMVDVLKRHYPALDLSLVGVDNAFKPWGLNIPADYDNWAACDKQSLLWTNGVKRTEYAADERPEIPPVDIGGLISSVISDKVKYVGDVAPVGHAKPIHPHGAMAKVAFNSTGNHPYTGVFEGNECGLLRLSVTGDPADRGFAPGFAWKTLIDGQPSENISALYTLSGQADNHDFFANELSNYVSLEANDTLGSSLLFSFVTSKPTLVVANAMAETQSDGSAEASPVSPTQVYFVPTAEVRGLFAEGEHDFRDDLLSLPEGTKLYDVYATDMEIKSSIWPSRQQRLQDERRDDAVKIGEMVLTSEFTTSVFGDSGVFFKHQRYEDR
;
A
#
# COMPACT_ATOMS: atom_id res chain seq x y z
N MET A 1 8.73 -33.08 5.89
CA MET A 1 7.42 -32.48 5.56
C MET A 1 7.61 -30.98 5.72
N SER A 2 7.02 -30.17 4.84
CA SER A 2 7.13 -28.71 4.95
C SER A 2 6.58 -28.27 6.31
N ILE A 3 7.26 -27.35 7.00
CA ILE A 3 6.69 -26.70 8.20
C ILE A 3 5.60 -25.69 7.85
N TRP A 4 5.35 -25.50 6.54
CA TRP A 4 4.44 -24.50 5.98
C TRP A 4 3.13 -25.10 5.45
N VAL A 5 2.01 -24.40 5.68
CA VAL A 5 0.72 -24.68 5.03
C VAL A 5 0.84 -24.66 3.51
N THR A 6 0.18 -25.63 2.87
CA THR A 6 0.21 -25.77 1.42
C THR A 6 -0.93 -25.08 0.70
N TRP A 7 -1.97 -24.65 1.44
CA TRP A 7 -3.17 -24.04 0.86
C TRP A 7 -2.89 -22.77 0.03
N PRO A 8 -1.90 -21.90 0.36
CA PRO A 8 -1.63 -20.72 -0.46
C PRO A 8 -1.15 -21.10 -1.87
N GLY A 9 -0.47 -22.24 -2.00
CA GLY A 9 -0.05 -22.79 -3.29
C GLY A 9 -1.20 -23.32 -4.14
N LEU A 10 -2.44 -23.37 -3.63
CA LEU A 10 -3.61 -23.78 -4.40
C LEU A 10 -4.01 -22.72 -5.44
N VAL A 11 -3.64 -21.44 -5.26
CA VAL A 11 -3.97 -20.36 -6.21
C VAL A 11 -3.58 -20.65 -7.65
N LYS A 12 -2.54 -21.47 -7.88
CA LYS A 12 -2.12 -21.93 -9.22
C LYS A 12 -3.20 -22.73 -9.98
N PHE A 13 -4.21 -23.22 -9.29
CA PHE A 13 -5.38 -23.89 -9.87
C PHE A 13 -6.55 -22.93 -10.13
N GLY A 14 -6.30 -21.61 -10.07
CA GLY A 14 -7.29 -20.55 -10.29
C GLY A 14 -8.37 -20.54 -9.21
N THR A 15 -9.57 -20.11 -9.60
CA THR A 15 -10.83 -20.12 -8.85
C THR A 15 -10.99 -21.26 -7.83
N LEU A 16 -10.77 -22.49 -8.30
CA LEU A 16 -11.07 -23.70 -7.55
C LEU A 16 -10.04 -23.91 -6.44
N GLY A 17 -8.80 -23.52 -6.71
CA GLY A 17 -7.74 -23.49 -5.71
C GLY A 17 -7.95 -22.42 -4.65
N ILE A 18 -8.41 -21.22 -5.07
CA ILE A 18 -8.77 -20.14 -4.13
C ILE A 18 -9.85 -20.62 -3.16
N THR A 19 -10.90 -21.21 -3.71
CA THR A 19 -12.01 -21.77 -2.94
C THR A 19 -11.56 -22.85 -1.95
N ALA A 20 -10.73 -23.78 -2.41
CA ALA A 20 -10.19 -24.82 -1.57
C ALA A 20 -9.37 -24.22 -0.40
N GLY A 21 -8.58 -23.18 -0.66
CA GLY A 21 -7.88 -22.42 0.38
C GLY A 21 -8.82 -21.78 1.40
N LEU A 22 -9.94 -21.18 0.95
CA LEU A 22 -10.95 -20.59 1.85
C LEU A 22 -11.58 -21.63 2.78
N LEU A 23 -11.90 -22.81 2.27
CA LEU A 23 -12.45 -23.91 3.08
C LEU A 23 -11.44 -24.39 4.11
N THR A 24 -10.17 -24.54 3.73
CA THR A 24 -9.09 -24.88 4.66
C THR A 24 -8.98 -23.85 5.78
N LEU A 25 -8.95 -22.56 5.46
CA LEU A 25 -8.88 -21.49 6.46
C LEU A 25 -10.09 -21.47 7.41
N ALA A 26 -11.29 -21.74 6.90
CA ALA A 26 -12.49 -21.81 7.74
C ALA A 26 -12.44 -22.97 8.75
N VAL A 27 -11.87 -24.11 8.34
CA VAL A 27 -11.69 -25.28 9.21
C VAL A 27 -10.59 -25.02 10.24
N GLU A 28 -9.42 -24.52 9.81
CA GLU A 28 -8.31 -24.15 10.70
C GLU A 28 -8.77 -23.17 11.79
N ARG A 29 -9.51 -22.12 11.41
CA ARG A 29 -10.08 -21.16 12.36
C ARG A 29 -11.00 -21.83 13.39
N ASN A 30 -11.86 -22.75 12.97
CA ASN A 30 -12.79 -23.39 13.89
C ASN A 30 -12.08 -24.36 14.83
N GLU A 31 -11.08 -25.10 14.34
CA GLU A 31 -10.24 -25.95 15.20
C GLU A 31 -9.51 -25.10 16.24
N LEU A 32 -9.01 -23.91 15.88
CA LEU A 32 -8.45 -22.96 16.83
C LEU A 32 -9.50 -22.43 17.83
N PHE A 33 -10.72 -22.09 17.40
CA PHE A 33 -11.77 -21.68 18.34
C PHE A 33 -12.12 -22.76 19.35
N GLU A 34 -12.13 -24.03 18.93
CA GLU A 34 -12.46 -25.14 19.84
C GLU A 34 -11.34 -25.46 20.83
N ASN A 35 -10.07 -25.27 20.43
CA ASN A 35 -8.92 -25.80 21.18
C ASN A 35 -7.96 -24.73 21.71
N ASN A 36 -8.12 -23.46 21.35
CA ASN A 36 -7.12 -22.41 21.62
C ASN A 36 -7.73 -21.14 22.22
N LEU A 37 -8.78 -21.29 23.03
CA LEU A 37 -9.39 -20.19 23.77
C LEU A 37 -9.49 -20.57 25.24
N PHE A 38 -8.66 -19.95 26.08
CA PHE A 38 -8.60 -20.24 27.51
C PHE A 38 -8.82 -18.97 28.31
N ASP A 39 -9.83 -19.03 29.18
CA ASP A 39 -10.23 -17.98 30.10
C ASP A 39 -10.07 -18.46 31.55
N PHE A 40 -9.70 -17.53 32.42
CA PHE A 40 -9.50 -17.77 33.84
C PHE A 40 -9.76 -16.49 34.64
N GLU A 41 -10.69 -15.66 34.16
CA GLU A 41 -11.16 -14.45 34.84
C GLU A 41 -12.34 -14.75 35.80
N ARG A 42 -12.51 -13.88 36.79
CA ARG A 42 -13.53 -14.01 37.85
C ARG A 42 -14.81 -13.23 37.50
N TRP A 43 -15.46 -13.56 36.38
CA TRP A 43 -16.58 -12.78 35.82
C TRP A 43 -17.73 -12.52 36.81
N ASP A 44 -18.14 -13.52 37.59
CA ASP A 44 -19.23 -13.38 38.57
C ASP A 44 -18.97 -12.25 39.59
N GLU A 45 -17.72 -12.05 40.00
CA GLU A 45 -17.33 -10.98 40.92
C GLU A 45 -17.50 -9.60 40.28
N TYR A 46 -17.06 -9.48 39.03
CA TYR A 46 -17.08 -8.20 38.32
C TYR A 46 -18.44 -7.82 37.76
N ASN A 47 -19.26 -8.80 37.40
CA ASN A 47 -20.61 -8.56 36.91
C ASN A 47 -21.55 -8.08 38.01
N ALA A 48 -21.25 -8.36 39.29
CA ALA A 48 -22.13 -8.08 40.41
C ALA A 48 -22.49 -6.59 40.58
N ASP A 49 -21.60 -5.69 40.15
CA ASP A 49 -21.72 -4.24 40.35
C ASP A 49 -22.02 -3.47 39.04
N ILE A 50 -22.23 -4.16 37.91
CA ILE A 50 -22.48 -3.53 36.61
C ILE A 50 -23.99 -3.57 36.29
N ASP A 51 -24.58 -2.39 36.07
CA ASP A 51 -25.99 -2.23 35.67
C ASP A 51 -26.09 -1.69 34.24
N CYS A 52 -26.59 -2.51 33.32
CA CYS A 52 -26.75 -2.14 31.92
C CYS A 52 -28.04 -1.34 31.70
N ASN A 53 -27.87 -0.05 31.39
CA ASN A 53 -28.98 0.88 31.19
C ASN A 53 -29.48 0.94 29.73
N GLU A 54 -30.53 1.72 29.47
CA GLU A 54 -31.13 1.87 28.13
C GLU A 54 -30.15 2.40 27.08
N ARG A 55 -29.19 3.27 27.46
CA ARG A 55 -28.15 3.76 26.54
C ARG A 55 -27.24 2.62 26.08
N SER A 56 -26.82 1.75 26.99
CA SER A 56 -25.91 0.65 26.68
C SER A 56 -26.43 -0.21 25.53
N LEU A 57 -27.75 -0.45 25.45
CA LEU A 57 -28.39 -1.24 24.39
C LEU A 57 -28.17 -0.71 22.96
N THR A 58 -27.78 0.55 22.80
CA THR A 58 -27.65 1.17 21.46
C THR A 58 -26.39 2.03 21.31
N ALA A 59 -25.44 1.92 22.24
CA ALA A 59 -24.21 2.70 22.27
C ALA A 59 -23.07 1.92 22.96
N ARG A 60 -21.83 2.17 22.52
CA ARG A 60 -20.65 1.63 23.21
C ARG A 60 -20.38 2.42 24.49
N MET A 61 -20.30 1.72 25.62
CA MET A 61 -19.94 2.32 26.90
C MET A 61 -18.46 2.74 26.91
N GLU A 62 -18.10 3.69 27.78
CA GLU A 62 -16.78 4.31 27.80
C GLU A 62 -15.66 3.34 28.22
N ASP A 63 -15.98 2.39 29.09
CA ASP A 63 -15.06 1.37 29.61
C ASP A 63 -15.27 -0.02 28.98
N GLY A 64 -16.10 -0.10 27.93
CA GLY A 64 -16.39 -1.35 27.22
C GLY A 64 -17.39 -2.28 27.92
N THR A 65 -17.97 -1.89 29.06
CA THR A 65 -19.00 -2.69 29.74
C THR A 65 -20.30 -2.82 28.94
N CYS A 66 -21.12 -3.81 29.29
CA CYS A 66 -22.45 -4.02 28.75
C CYS A 66 -22.52 -4.27 27.24
N ASN A 67 -21.42 -4.70 26.60
CA ASN A 67 -21.45 -5.24 25.24
C ASN A 67 -22.20 -6.57 25.24
N ILE A 68 -21.76 -7.54 26.05
CA ILE A 68 -22.51 -8.77 26.31
C ILE A 68 -23.40 -8.54 27.55
N LEU A 69 -24.73 -8.62 27.39
CA LEU A 69 -25.65 -8.26 28.48
C LEU A 69 -25.67 -9.30 29.60
N GLU A 70 -25.45 -10.57 29.26
CA GLU A 70 -25.38 -11.69 30.20
C GLU A 70 -24.07 -11.73 30.97
N ASN A 71 -23.01 -11.12 30.44
CA ASN A 71 -21.68 -11.00 31.04
C ASN A 71 -21.18 -9.56 30.88
N PRO A 72 -21.72 -8.60 31.65
CA PRO A 72 -21.54 -7.18 31.39
C PRO A 72 -20.10 -6.65 31.58
N ALA A 73 -19.21 -7.39 32.23
CA ALA A 73 -17.79 -7.07 32.32
C ALA A 73 -16.97 -7.61 31.12
N GLU A 74 -17.55 -8.43 30.24
CA GLU A 74 -16.83 -9.06 29.12
C GLU A 74 -16.20 -8.00 28.21
N GLY A 75 -14.90 -8.17 27.93
CA GLY A 75 -14.11 -7.27 27.10
C GLY A 75 -13.92 -5.84 27.64
N SER A 76 -14.39 -5.51 28.84
CA SER A 76 -14.22 -4.18 29.43
C SER A 76 -12.75 -3.90 29.78
N ALA A 77 -12.42 -2.64 30.05
CA ALA A 77 -11.11 -2.25 30.53
C ALA A 77 -10.78 -2.89 31.89
N ASN A 78 -9.49 -3.08 32.16
CA ASN A 78 -8.94 -3.70 33.37
C ASN A 78 -9.41 -5.15 33.60
N ARG A 79 -9.65 -5.90 32.53
CA ARG A 79 -9.86 -7.36 32.54
C ARG A 79 -8.59 -8.09 32.13
N ARG A 80 -8.41 -9.30 32.64
CA ARG A 80 -7.26 -10.15 32.32
C ARG A 80 -7.14 -10.39 30.83
N PHE A 81 -5.90 -10.47 30.34
CA PHE A 81 -5.63 -11.10 29.05
C PHE A 81 -5.95 -12.60 29.12
N GLY A 82 -6.66 -13.11 28.12
CA GLY A 82 -6.86 -14.55 27.94
C GLY A 82 -5.60 -15.24 27.40
N ARG A 83 -5.71 -16.53 27.09
CA ARG A 83 -4.64 -17.31 26.44
C ARG A 83 -5.13 -18.04 25.20
N ASN A 84 -4.24 -18.19 24.23
CA ASN A 84 -4.42 -19.04 23.06
C ASN A 84 -3.66 -20.38 23.13
N VAL A 85 -2.95 -20.60 24.24
CA VAL A 85 -2.23 -21.84 24.54
C VAL A 85 -2.73 -22.39 25.86
N GLU A 86 -2.54 -23.69 26.06
CA GLU A 86 -2.92 -24.35 27.31
C GLU A 86 -2.29 -23.64 28.52
N LEU A 87 -3.05 -23.49 29.60
CA LEU A 87 -2.61 -22.71 30.78
C LEU A 87 -1.33 -23.29 31.42
N ASP A 88 -1.15 -24.61 31.37
CA ASP A 88 0.06 -25.31 31.83
C ASP A 88 1.31 -24.94 31.00
N ALA A 89 1.14 -24.49 29.75
CA ALA A 89 2.23 -24.00 28.90
C ALA A 89 2.46 -22.49 29.06
N ALA A 90 1.58 -21.78 29.75
CA ALA A 90 1.56 -20.31 29.82
C ALA A 90 2.26 -19.72 31.05
N HIS A 91 3.09 -20.50 31.75
CA HIS A 91 3.81 -20.03 32.92
C HIS A 91 5.03 -19.17 32.54
N GLY A 92 5.12 -17.98 33.14
CA GLY A 92 6.27 -17.09 32.99
C GLY A 92 7.59 -17.73 33.44
N GLU A 93 8.67 -17.43 32.73
CA GLU A 93 9.98 -17.96 33.04
C GLU A 93 10.60 -17.28 34.27
N THR A 94 11.24 -18.09 35.12
CA THR A 94 11.99 -17.61 36.29
C THR A 94 13.48 -17.87 36.11
N ASP A 95 13.89 -19.14 36.11
CA ASP A 95 15.30 -19.55 36.03
C ASP A 95 15.92 -19.33 34.63
N THR A 96 15.10 -19.40 33.57
CA THR A 96 15.54 -19.28 32.17
C THR A 96 15.27 -17.91 31.55
N LEU A 97 14.68 -16.97 32.31
CA LEU A 97 14.25 -15.65 31.83
C LEU A 97 15.37 -14.90 31.08
N LEU A 98 16.60 -15.01 31.57
CA LEU A 98 17.79 -14.35 30.99
C LEU A 98 18.66 -15.27 30.11
N SER A 99 18.17 -16.48 29.79
CA SER A 99 18.91 -17.49 29.04
C SER A 99 18.17 -17.93 27.77
N PRO A 100 18.79 -17.81 26.57
CA PRO A 100 20.03 -17.08 26.32
C PRO A 100 19.87 -15.57 26.56
N ASN A 101 21.00 -14.87 26.68
CA ASN A 101 21.03 -13.44 27.02
C ASN A 101 20.21 -12.62 26.01
N PRO A 102 19.11 -11.96 26.43
CA PRO A 102 18.23 -11.19 25.53
C PRO A 102 18.93 -10.07 24.77
N ARG A 103 19.94 -9.43 25.37
CA ARG A 103 20.73 -8.37 24.73
C ARG A 103 21.67 -8.91 23.67
N ASP A 104 22.27 -10.09 23.87
CA ASP A 104 23.07 -10.74 22.80
C ASP A 104 22.20 -11.11 21.59
N ILE A 105 20.96 -11.54 21.83
CA ILE A 105 19.96 -11.79 20.76
C ILE A 105 19.62 -10.47 20.03
N SER A 106 19.33 -9.41 20.78
CA SER A 106 19.09 -8.06 20.22
C SER A 106 20.25 -7.62 19.31
N ASN A 107 21.50 -7.78 19.78
CA ASN A 107 22.71 -7.40 19.05
C ASN A 107 22.94 -8.24 17.78
N SER A 108 22.68 -9.55 17.84
CA SER A 108 23.17 -10.49 16.83
C SER A 108 22.12 -10.90 15.79
N LEU A 109 20.84 -10.93 16.18
CA LEU A 109 19.74 -11.39 15.33
C LEU A 109 18.70 -10.30 15.02
N MET A 110 18.53 -9.30 15.89
CA MET A 110 17.46 -8.31 15.72
C MET A 110 17.95 -7.05 15.00
N ALA A 111 19.11 -6.53 15.41
CA ALA A 111 19.74 -5.32 14.89
C ALA A 111 19.69 -5.19 13.36
N ARG A 112 19.11 -4.10 12.85
CA ARG A 112 19.15 -3.78 11.41
C ARG A 112 20.60 -3.59 10.96
N ASP A 113 21.02 -4.39 9.97
CA ASP A 113 22.28 -4.21 9.25
C ASP A 113 22.06 -3.36 8.00
N GLU A 114 21.14 -3.80 7.14
CA GLU A 114 20.64 -3.09 5.97
C GLU A 114 19.11 -2.98 6.07
N PHE A 115 18.55 -1.86 5.62
CA PHE A 115 17.11 -1.70 5.57
C PHE A 115 16.50 -2.66 4.54
N LYS A 116 15.66 -3.57 5.00
CA LYS A 116 14.94 -4.53 4.15
C LYS A 116 13.50 -4.02 3.99
N PRO A 117 13.06 -3.57 2.81
CA PRO A 117 11.71 -3.02 2.62
C PRO A 117 10.64 -4.12 2.56
N ALA A 118 9.42 -3.81 2.98
CA ALA A 118 8.23 -4.62 2.73
C ALA A 118 7.51 -4.12 1.45
N PRO A 119 7.66 -4.79 0.30
CA PRO A 119 7.22 -4.24 -0.99
C PRO A 119 5.70 -4.25 -1.20
N THR A 120 4.95 -4.98 -0.37
CA THR A 120 3.47 -5.06 -0.48
C THR A 120 2.76 -3.95 0.29
N LEU A 121 3.48 -3.21 1.13
CA LEU A 121 2.96 -2.20 2.04
C LEU A 121 3.57 -0.84 1.79
N ASN A 122 2.85 0.21 2.17
CA ASN A 122 3.40 1.55 2.35
C ASN A 122 3.53 1.90 3.84
N PHE A 123 4.10 3.06 4.13
CA PHE A 123 4.43 3.46 5.50
C PHE A 123 3.19 3.88 6.31
N ILE A 124 2.07 4.18 5.65
CA ILE A 124 0.76 4.33 6.30
C ILE A 124 0.40 3.03 7.04
N ALA A 125 0.69 1.86 6.47
CA ALA A 125 0.40 0.58 7.09
C ALA A 125 1.13 0.37 8.42
N ALA A 126 2.35 0.89 8.55
CA ALA A 126 3.13 0.83 9.80
C ALA A 126 2.54 1.74 10.89
N ALA A 127 2.15 2.96 10.54
CA ALA A 127 1.45 3.86 11.46
C ALA A 127 0.08 3.32 11.86
N TRP A 128 -0.67 2.77 10.90
CA TRP A 128 -2.00 2.19 11.13
C TRP A 128 -1.96 1.10 12.18
N ILE A 129 -0.97 0.21 12.11
CA ILE A 129 -0.97 -0.92 13.03
C ILE A 129 -0.67 -0.51 14.46
N GLN A 130 0.21 0.47 14.67
CA GLN A 130 0.40 1.04 16.01
C GLN A 130 -0.87 1.74 16.50
N PHE A 131 -1.51 2.52 15.64
CA PHE A 131 -2.79 3.18 15.93
C PHE A 131 -3.88 2.18 16.35
N MET A 132 -3.95 1.00 15.74
CA MET A 132 -4.86 -0.07 16.16
C MET A 132 -4.44 -0.72 17.49
N THR A 133 -3.14 -0.96 17.73
CA THR A 133 -2.70 -1.54 19.00
C THR A 133 -3.02 -0.64 20.20
N HIS A 134 -3.06 0.69 20.01
CA HIS A 134 -3.50 1.65 21.03
C HIS A 134 -5.01 1.57 21.30
N ASP A 135 -5.82 0.96 20.43
CA ASP A 135 -7.21 0.62 20.74
C ASP A 135 -7.25 -0.63 21.62
N TRP A 136 -6.46 -1.64 21.23
CA TRP A 136 -6.65 -3.00 21.69
C TRP A 136 -6.04 -3.31 23.05
N PHE A 137 -4.80 -2.89 23.32
CA PHE A 137 -4.10 -3.39 24.49
C PHE A 137 -3.03 -2.48 25.09
N SER A 138 -2.94 -2.53 26.42
CA SER A 138 -1.83 -1.99 27.20
C SER A 138 -1.64 -2.81 28.48
N HIS A 139 -0.38 -3.14 28.80
CA HIS A 139 0.02 -3.72 30.09
C HIS A 139 0.47 -2.66 31.11
N GLY A 140 0.33 -1.38 30.77
CA GLY A 140 0.73 -0.26 31.61
C GLY A 140 2.24 -0.08 31.78
N ASP A 141 2.60 0.71 32.79
CA ASP A 141 3.94 1.25 32.97
C ASP A 141 4.99 0.29 33.61
N GLY A 142 4.52 -0.86 34.07
CA GLY A 142 5.29 -1.80 34.86
C GLY A 142 5.70 -1.27 36.25
N SER A 143 6.45 -2.08 36.99
CA SER A 143 6.87 -1.75 38.36
C SER A 143 7.89 -0.62 38.40
N THR A 144 7.71 0.30 39.34
CA THR A 144 8.68 1.38 39.63
C THR A 144 9.74 0.99 40.66
N THR A 145 9.64 -0.22 41.23
CA THR A 145 10.52 -0.69 42.31
C THR A 145 11.15 -2.04 42.04
N ASP A 146 10.64 -2.79 41.06
CA ASP A 146 11.09 -4.13 40.72
C ASP A 146 11.56 -4.20 39.26
N TYR A 147 12.79 -4.66 39.08
CA TYR A 147 13.52 -4.60 37.83
C TYR A 147 14.14 -5.97 37.50
N ILE A 148 14.20 -6.26 36.21
CA ILE A 148 14.95 -7.35 35.60
C ILE A 148 16.28 -6.75 35.12
N ASP A 149 17.37 -7.16 35.73
CA ASP A 149 18.72 -6.73 35.34
C ASP A 149 19.30 -7.71 34.32
N VAL A 150 19.49 -7.22 33.10
CA VAL A 150 20.10 -7.99 31.99
C VAL A 150 21.57 -7.61 31.90
N GLU A 151 22.46 -8.59 32.01
CA GLU A 151 23.89 -8.37 31.83
C GLU A 151 24.20 -7.97 30.38
N LEU A 152 25.04 -6.94 30.21
CA LEU A 152 25.52 -6.55 28.88
C LEU A 152 26.58 -7.55 28.39
N PRO A 153 26.47 -8.08 27.16
CA PRO A 153 27.45 -9.01 26.61
C PRO A 153 28.83 -8.35 26.45
N ALA A 154 29.88 -9.16 26.37
CA ALA A 154 31.24 -8.65 26.21
C ALA A 154 31.39 -7.87 24.90
N GLY A 155 31.84 -6.62 24.99
CA GLY A 155 32.01 -5.74 23.82
C GLY A 155 30.73 -5.03 23.36
N ASP A 156 29.66 -5.04 24.17
CA ASP A 156 28.44 -4.28 23.88
C ASP A 156 28.73 -2.78 23.67
N SER A 157 27.99 -2.15 22.75
CA SER A 157 28.10 -0.73 22.45
C SER A 157 27.80 0.16 23.67
N ARG A 158 27.04 -0.34 24.64
CA ARG A 158 26.74 0.33 25.92
C ARG A 158 27.81 0.11 27.00
N GLY A 159 28.90 -0.59 26.68
CA GLY A 159 30.02 -0.83 27.59
C GLY A 159 29.83 -2.08 28.45
N THR A 160 30.10 -1.97 29.75
CA THR A 160 30.03 -3.10 30.70
C THR A 160 29.04 -2.80 31.82
N GLY A 161 28.28 -3.78 32.28
CA GLY A 161 27.33 -3.64 33.39
C GLY A 161 26.02 -4.36 33.10
N THR A 162 24.93 -3.80 33.59
CA THR A 162 23.57 -4.30 33.37
C THR A 162 22.68 -3.21 32.78
N MET A 163 21.65 -3.63 32.06
CA MET A 163 20.49 -2.81 31.72
C MET A 163 19.28 -3.27 32.54
N SER A 164 18.55 -2.33 33.14
CA SER A 164 17.41 -2.64 34.01
C SER A 164 16.09 -2.42 33.29
N ILE A 165 15.21 -3.42 33.33
CA ILE A 165 13.88 -3.39 32.72
C ILE A 165 12.83 -3.53 33.82
N ARG A 166 11.88 -2.62 33.91
CA ARG A 166 10.78 -2.70 34.88
C ARG A 166 9.99 -4.00 34.70
N ARG A 167 9.62 -4.72 35.76
CA ARG A 167 8.73 -5.90 35.63
C ARG A 167 7.33 -5.51 35.17
N THR A 168 6.64 -6.38 34.44
CA THR A 168 5.20 -6.22 34.20
C THR A 168 4.46 -6.38 35.54
N LEU A 169 3.44 -5.57 35.80
CA LEU A 169 2.65 -5.67 37.03
C LEU A 169 1.64 -6.80 36.88
N PRO A 170 1.72 -7.89 37.67
CA PRO A 170 0.68 -8.91 37.67
C PRO A 170 -0.63 -8.33 38.23
N ASP A 171 -1.74 -8.97 37.90
CA ASP A 171 -3.07 -8.64 38.43
C ASP A 171 -3.02 -8.60 39.98
N PRO A 172 -3.24 -7.42 40.60
CA PRO A 172 -3.14 -7.26 42.04
C PRO A 172 -4.28 -7.96 42.80
N THR A 173 -5.34 -8.36 42.10
CA THR A 173 -6.48 -9.08 42.68
C THR A 173 -6.26 -10.59 42.77
N ARG A 174 -5.20 -11.11 42.13
CA ARG A 174 -4.83 -12.53 42.16
C ARG A 174 -4.57 -13.00 43.59
N ILE A 175 -5.19 -14.11 44.00
CA ILE A 175 -5.02 -14.69 45.33
C ILE A 175 -4.31 -16.05 45.21
N ALA A 176 -2.97 -16.02 45.24
CA ALA A 176 -2.12 -17.21 45.02
C ALA A 176 -2.33 -18.39 45.98
N ALA A 177 -3.13 -18.23 47.04
CA ALA A 177 -3.42 -19.25 48.06
C ALA A 177 -4.79 -19.95 47.90
N GLU A 178 -5.59 -19.58 46.88
CA GLU A 178 -6.97 -20.06 46.70
C GLU A 178 -7.13 -20.91 45.41
N ASP A 179 -8.28 -20.81 44.74
CA ASP A 179 -8.67 -21.52 43.52
C ASP A 179 -7.79 -21.23 42.29
N GLU A 180 -6.95 -20.20 42.35
CA GLU A 180 -5.98 -19.84 41.31
C GLU A 180 -4.60 -20.51 41.50
N ALA A 181 -4.45 -21.37 42.51
CA ALA A 181 -3.20 -22.08 42.77
C ALA A 181 -2.86 -23.05 41.61
N GLY A 182 -1.76 -22.77 40.91
CA GLY A 182 -1.30 -23.55 39.76
C GLY A 182 -1.63 -22.93 38.39
N LEU A 183 -2.38 -21.84 38.34
CA LEU A 183 -2.60 -21.07 37.11
C LEU A 183 -1.37 -20.21 36.76
N PRO A 184 -1.14 -19.86 35.48
CA PRO A 184 -0.12 -18.90 35.08
C PRO A 184 -0.41 -17.51 35.65
N ASP A 185 0.61 -16.66 35.78
CA ASP A 185 0.40 -15.26 36.19
C ASP A 185 -0.54 -14.53 35.21
N ALA A 186 -1.40 -13.70 35.79
CA ALA A 186 -2.41 -12.93 35.06
C ALA A 186 -1.98 -11.47 34.97
N TYR A 187 -2.31 -10.81 33.87
CA TYR A 187 -2.03 -9.40 33.65
C TYR A 187 -3.29 -8.70 33.15
N LEU A 188 -3.51 -7.47 33.61
CA LEU A 188 -4.67 -6.67 33.22
C LEU A 188 -4.39 -5.94 31.91
N ASN A 189 -5.39 -5.87 31.05
CA ASN A 189 -5.41 -4.93 29.94
C ASN A 189 -5.98 -3.58 30.44
N GLU A 190 -5.20 -2.51 30.39
CA GLU A 190 -5.69 -1.17 30.77
C GLU A 190 -6.68 -0.60 29.73
N ASN A 191 -6.65 -1.14 28.50
CA ASN A 191 -7.57 -0.80 27.43
C ASN A 191 -8.82 -1.69 27.46
N THR A 192 -9.85 -1.26 26.75
CA THR A 192 -10.96 -2.15 26.38
C THR A 192 -10.44 -3.21 25.40
N HIS A 193 -10.92 -4.45 25.52
CA HIS A 193 -10.56 -5.51 24.58
C HIS A 193 -11.34 -5.39 23.26
N TRP A 194 -12.45 -4.63 23.29
CA TRP A 194 -13.29 -4.37 22.13
C TRP A 194 -12.57 -3.51 21.10
N TRP A 195 -13.00 -3.65 19.86
CA TRP A 195 -12.59 -2.74 18.80
C TRP A 195 -13.55 -1.56 18.79
N ASP A 196 -13.34 -0.59 19.69
CA ASP A 196 -14.33 0.46 19.96
C ASP A 196 -13.86 1.89 19.66
N GLY A 197 -12.67 2.02 19.08
CA GLY A 197 -12.06 3.31 18.79
C GLY A 197 -11.42 3.95 20.03
N SER A 198 -11.11 3.17 21.08
CA SER A 198 -10.59 3.71 22.34
C SER A 198 -9.29 4.48 22.13
N GLN A 199 -8.51 4.23 21.08
CA GLN A 199 -7.35 5.04 20.72
C GLN A 199 -7.69 6.54 20.59
N ILE A 200 -8.90 6.88 20.12
CA ILE A 200 -9.37 8.28 20.03
C ILE A 200 -10.37 8.68 21.12
N TYR A 201 -11.07 7.73 21.75
CA TYR A 201 -12.13 8.01 22.74
C TYR A 201 -11.70 7.80 24.21
N GLY A 202 -10.61 7.07 24.44
CA GLY A 202 -10.19 6.58 25.75
C GLY A 202 -10.99 5.35 26.22
N SER A 203 -10.49 4.68 27.25
CA SER A 203 -11.12 3.49 27.85
C SER A 203 -11.83 3.77 29.18
N ASN A 204 -12.15 5.04 29.47
CA ASN A 204 -12.95 5.43 30.63
C ASN A 204 -13.63 6.79 30.42
N LEU A 205 -14.68 7.04 31.21
CA LEU A 205 -15.51 8.24 31.11
C LEU A 205 -14.74 9.53 31.45
N GLU A 206 -13.79 9.48 32.39
CA GLU A 206 -13.00 10.66 32.77
C GLU A 206 -12.18 11.16 31.58
N THR A 207 -11.47 10.25 30.90
CA THR A 207 -10.69 10.54 29.71
C THR A 207 -11.58 11.08 28.61
N LEU A 208 -12.66 10.35 28.26
CA LEU A 208 -13.57 10.76 27.19
C LEU A 208 -14.14 12.18 27.42
N ASN A 209 -14.52 12.52 28.65
CA ASN A 209 -15.05 13.84 28.97
C ASN A 209 -14.05 14.98 28.71
N THR A 210 -12.74 14.71 28.73
CA THR A 210 -11.73 15.72 28.38
C THR A 210 -11.56 15.92 26.87
N LEU A 211 -12.09 15.00 26.06
CA LEU A 211 -11.92 14.97 24.60
C LEU A 211 -13.16 15.45 23.83
N ARG A 212 -14.33 15.51 24.48
CA ARG A 212 -15.60 15.89 23.86
C ARG A 212 -15.84 17.39 23.87
N GLU A 213 -16.43 17.89 22.77
CA GLU A 213 -16.87 19.28 22.67
C GLU A 213 -18.19 19.51 23.43
N PHE A 214 -18.96 18.43 23.65
CA PHE A 214 -20.33 18.45 24.20
C PHE A 214 -21.30 19.33 23.40
N GLN A 215 -21.02 19.50 22.12
CA GLN A 215 -21.87 20.19 21.17
C GLN A 215 -21.93 19.41 19.86
N GLY A 216 -23.16 19.12 19.40
CA GLY A 216 -23.41 18.48 18.10
C GLY A 216 -22.82 17.07 17.98
N GLY A 217 -22.50 16.40 19.09
CA GLY A 217 -21.89 15.08 19.10
C GLY A 217 -20.40 15.07 18.79
N ARG A 218 -19.73 16.23 18.77
CA ARG A 218 -18.35 16.40 18.27
C ARG A 218 -17.28 16.10 19.32
N MET A 219 -16.11 15.74 18.82
CA MET A 219 -14.83 15.71 19.52
C MET A 219 -14.12 17.07 19.39
N LEU A 220 -13.38 17.45 20.44
CA LEU A 220 -12.66 18.72 20.49
C LEU A 220 -11.59 18.81 19.40
N VAL A 221 -11.63 19.92 18.67
CA VAL A 221 -10.58 20.34 17.72
C VAL A 221 -10.36 21.85 17.88
N ASN A 222 -9.16 22.31 17.58
CA ASN A 222 -8.86 23.74 17.50
C ASN A 222 -9.53 24.37 16.27
N SER A 223 -9.53 25.70 16.18
CA SER A 223 -10.15 26.43 15.05
C SER A 223 -9.51 26.15 13.68
N ASP A 224 -8.27 25.66 13.66
CA ASP A 224 -7.55 25.23 12.46
C ASP A 224 -7.77 23.74 12.14
N GLY A 225 -8.54 23.03 12.95
CA GLY A 225 -8.80 21.60 12.80
C GLY A 225 -7.69 20.68 13.29
N SER A 226 -6.69 21.20 14.02
CA SER A 226 -5.71 20.39 14.78
C SER A 226 -6.30 19.88 16.10
N LEU A 227 -5.67 18.88 16.70
CA LEU A 227 -6.06 18.39 18.02
C LEU A 227 -5.50 19.32 19.12
N PRO A 228 -6.24 19.56 20.22
CA PRO A 228 -5.69 20.26 21.37
C PRO A 228 -4.48 19.51 21.94
N ARG A 229 -3.38 20.21 22.24
CA ARG A 229 -2.16 19.60 22.78
C ARG A 229 -2.13 19.65 24.32
N ASP A 230 -1.46 18.69 24.95
CA ASP A 230 -1.03 18.83 26.33
C ASP A 230 0.01 19.96 26.45
N PHE A 231 -0.07 20.72 27.54
CA PHE A 231 0.75 21.91 27.72
C PHE A 231 2.24 21.59 27.94
N PHE A 232 2.55 20.44 28.56
CA PHE A 232 3.93 20.08 28.91
C PHE A 232 4.57 19.15 27.90
N SER A 233 3.85 18.13 27.42
CA SER A 233 4.42 17.17 26.46
C SER A 233 4.32 17.64 25.01
N GLY A 234 3.39 18.53 24.69
CA GLY A 234 3.07 18.92 23.30
C GLY A 234 2.30 17.84 22.52
N VAL A 235 2.09 16.65 23.10
CA VAL A 235 1.34 15.56 22.45
C VAL A 235 -0.15 15.89 22.39
N PRO A 236 -0.87 15.52 21.32
CA PRO A 236 -2.33 15.65 21.24
C PRO A 236 -3.06 15.02 22.42
N LYS A 237 -4.09 15.70 22.91
CA LYS A 237 -5.09 15.13 23.82
C LYS A 237 -5.99 14.21 23.03
N THR A 238 -5.88 12.93 23.30
CA THR A 238 -6.67 11.87 22.65
C THR A 238 -6.84 10.71 23.62
N GLY A 239 -7.38 9.57 23.18
CA GLY A 239 -7.63 8.43 24.05
C GLY A 239 -6.36 7.88 24.70
N PHE A 240 -5.24 7.92 23.97
CA PHE A 240 -3.94 7.38 24.39
C PHE A 240 -2.79 8.26 23.88
N THR A 241 -1.75 8.44 24.68
CA THR A 241 -0.66 9.40 24.37
C THR A 241 0.76 8.86 24.54
N ASP A 242 0.90 7.57 24.87
CA ASP A 242 2.20 6.95 25.10
C ASP A 242 2.92 6.59 23.79
N ASN A 243 4.26 6.60 23.81
CA ASN A 243 5.13 6.20 22.70
C ASN A 243 4.77 6.89 21.35
N TRP A 244 4.57 8.21 21.43
CA TRP A 244 4.00 9.02 20.35
C TRP A 244 5.00 9.36 19.24
N TRP A 245 4.52 9.39 18.00
CA TRP A 245 5.27 9.86 16.82
C TRP A 245 4.35 10.36 15.71
N LEU A 246 4.93 11.01 14.69
CA LEU A 246 4.22 11.65 13.58
C LEU A 246 3.13 10.79 12.92
N GLY A 247 3.37 9.50 12.70
CA GLY A 247 2.36 8.61 12.12
C GLY A 247 1.08 8.51 12.97
N LEU A 248 1.20 8.55 14.30
CA LEU A 248 0.05 8.59 15.21
C LEU A 248 -0.66 9.94 15.18
N SER A 249 0.08 11.05 15.18
CA SER A 249 -0.48 12.40 14.99
C SER A 249 -1.38 12.48 13.76
N MET A 250 -0.88 11.99 12.62
CA MET A 250 -1.63 11.96 11.36
C MET A 250 -2.94 11.17 11.48
N LEU A 251 -2.90 9.96 12.05
CA LEU A 251 -4.06 9.07 12.14
C LEU A 251 -5.09 9.55 13.17
N HIS A 252 -4.66 9.97 14.36
CA HIS A 252 -5.58 10.49 15.37
C HIS A 252 -6.29 11.75 14.88
N GLN A 253 -5.58 12.68 14.24
CA GLN A 253 -6.22 13.88 13.67
C GLN A 253 -7.19 13.51 12.55
N LEU A 254 -6.84 12.56 11.68
CA LEU A 254 -7.72 12.12 10.59
C LEU A 254 -9.02 11.51 11.11
N PHE A 255 -8.96 10.58 12.08
CA PHE A 255 -10.17 9.90 12.57
C PHE A 255 -11.01 10.74 13.53
N VAL A 256 -10.43 11.75 14.20
CA VAL A 256 -11.23 12.77 14.91
C VAL A 256 -11.97 13.67 13.91
N LYS A 257 -11.33 14.08 12.82
CA LYS A 257 -12.01 14.81 11.73
C LYS A 257 -13.11 13.96 11.09
N GLU A 258 -12.87 12.67 10.90
CA GLU A 258 -13.86 11.73 10.37
C GLU A 258 -15.06 11.56 11.32
N HIS A 259 -14.83 11.39 12.62
CA HIS A 259 -15.90 11.38 13.61
C HIS A 259 -16.73 12.66 13.57
N ASN A 260 -16.09 13.83 13.50
CA ASN A 260 -16.78 15.11 13.43
C ASN A 260 -17.59 15.26 12.13
N ALA A 261 -17.09 14.75 10.99
CA ALA A 261 -17.84 14.74 9.73
C ALA A 261 -19.09 13.85 9.82
N VAL A 262 -18.99 12.69 10.48
CA VAL A 262 -20.15 11.83 10.76
C VAL A 262 -21.13 12.54 11.69
N ALA A 263 -20.66 13.16 12.77
CA ALA A 263 -21.51 13.87 13.74
C ALA A 263 -22.25 15.04 13.07
N GLU A 264 -21.58 15.80 12.19
CA GLU A 264 -22.20 16.86 11.38
C GLU A 264 -23.28 16.31 10.45
N MET A 265 -23.00 15.21 9.75
CA MET A 265 -23.98 14.53 8.89
C MET A 265 -25.21 14.09 9.70
N LEU A 266 -25.00 13.48 10.87
CA LEU A 266 -26.10 13.04 11.73
C LEU A 266 -26.90 14.22 12.30
N ALA A 267 -26.24 15.31 12.70
CA ALA A 267 -26.90 16.51 13.21
C ALA A 267 -27.75 17.21 12.13
N ALA A 268 -27.30 17.18 10.87
CA ALA A 268 -28.07 17.70 9.75
C ALA A 268 -29.31 16.85 9.44
N THR A 269 -29.20 15.52 9.57
CA THR A 269 -30.28 14.58 9.29
C THR A 269 -31.29 14.46 10.45
N TYR A 270 -30.80 14.54 11.69
CA TYR A 270 -31.56 14.35 12.93
C TYR A 270 -31.46 15.57 13.85
N PRO A 271 -31.97 16.75 13.44
CA PRO A 271 -31.77 18.02 14.15
C PRO A 271 -32.45 18.08 15.53
N GLU A 272 -33.33 17.14 15.85
CA GLU A 272 -34.01 17.05 17.15
C GLU A 272 -33.24 16.25 18.20
N LYS A 273 -32.17 15.54 17.80
CA LYS A 273 -31.36 14.73 18.71
C LYS A 273 -30.39 15.58 19.51
N ASP A 274 -30.11 15.14 20.73
CA ASP A 274 -29.15 15.82 21.60
C ASP A 274 -27.70 15.42 21.29
N ASP A 275 -26.76 16.13 21.91
CA ASP A 275 -25.34 15.91 21.76
C ASP A 275 -24.90 14.48 22.10
N GLN A 276 -25.49 13.90 23.16
CA GLN A 276 -25.11 12.55 23.61
C GLN A 276 -25.52 11.50 22.59
N TRP A 277 -26.74 11.59 22.05
CA TRP A 277 -27.20 10.68 21.01
C TRP A 277 -26.34 10.78 19.75
N LEU A 278 -26.02 12.01 19.32
CA LEU A 278 -25.18 12.24 18.12
C LEU A 278 -23.78 11.64 18.30
N PHE A 279 -23.16 11.87 19.47
CA PHE A 279 -21.85 11.30 19.78
C PHE A 279 -21.88 9.78 19.81
N ASP A 280 -22.88 9.17 20.45
CA ASP A 280 -22.99 7.71 20.57
C ASP A 280 -23.08 7.04 19.19
N LYS A 281 -23.84 7.64 18.26
CA LYS A 281 -23.95 7.15 16.87
C LYS A 281 -22.67 7.42 16.08
N ALA A 282 -22.07 8.60 16.21
CA ALA A 282 -20.81 8.91 15.53
C ALA A 282 -19.65 8.00 15.99
N ARG A 283 -19.59 7.63 17.29
CA ARG A 283 -18.62 6.65 17.82
C ARG A 283 -18.85 5.25 17.24
N LEU A 284 -20.09 4.78 17.18
CA LEU A 284 -20.42 3.49 16.55
C LEU A 284 -19.95 3.45 15.08
N VAL A 285 -20.34 4.45 14.28
CA VAL A 285 -20.00 4.55 12.86
C VAL A 285 -18.48 4.61 12.66
N THR A 286 -17.78 5.46 13.42
CA THR A 286 -16.33 5.64 13.24
C THR A 286 -15.53 4.41 13.68
N SER A 287 -15.90 3.77 14.80
CA SER A 287 -15.27 2.52 15.24
C SER A 287 -15.51 1.37 14.25
N ALA A 288 -16.71 1.26 13.69
CA ALA A 288 -17.01 0.28 12.65
C ALA A 288 -16.27 0.56 11.33
N LEU A 289 -16.14 1.83 10.94
CA LEU A 289 -15.35 2.20 9.77
C LEU A 289 -13.87 1.81 9.94
N MET A 290 -13.26 2.10 11.09
CA MET A 290 -11.88 1.67 11.38
C MET A 290 -11.74 0.15 11.36
N ALA A 291 -12.69 -0.58 11.95
CA ALA A 291 -12.71 -2.04 11.93
C ALA A 291 -12.82 -2.60 10.50
N LYS A 292 -13.69 -2.01 9.68
CA LYS A 292 -13.83 -2.35 8.26
C LYS A 292 -12.54 -2.12 7.50
N ILE A 293 -11.98 -0.91 7.57
CA ILE A 293 -10.74 -0.52 6.89
C ILE A 293 -9.61 -1.49 7.24
N HIS A 294 -9.42 -1.82 8.52
CA HIS A 294 -8.39 -2.77 8.90
C HIS A 294 -8.67 -4.18 8.38
N THR A 295 -9.93 -4.61 8.40
CA THR A 295 -10.34 -5.96 7.96
C THR A 295 -10.17 -6.12 6.45
N VAL A 296 -10.66 -5.18 5.65
CA VAL A 296 -10.79 -5.35 4.19
C VAL A 296 -9.77 -4.57 3.37
N GLU A 297 -8.97 -3.70 3.99
CA GLU A 297 -7.88 -2.97 3.33
C GLU A 297 -6.51 -3.27 3.96
N TRP A 298 -6.29 -2.99 5.25
CA TRP A 298 -4.97 -3.18 5.89
C TRP A 298 -4.53 -4.65 5.90
N THR A 299 -5.42 -5.56 6.34
CA THR A 299 -5.10 -6.98 6.43
C THR A 299 -4.79 -7.57 5.05
N PRO A 300 -5.61 -7.35 4.00
CA PRO A 300 -5.26 -7.73 2.63
C PRO A 300 -3.97 -7.13 2.07
N ALA A 301 -3.49 -5.99 2.59
CA ALA A 301 -2.22 -5.41 2.16
C ALA A 301 -1.01 -6.15 2.78
N ILE A 302 -1.09 -6.54 4.06
CA ILE A 302 0.01 -7.28 4.73
C ILE A 302 -0.01 -8.78 4.43
N ILE A 303 -1.15 -9.36 4.07
CA ILE A 303 -1.27 -10.74 3.57
C ILE A 303 -1.88 -10.74 2.17
N ALA A 304 -1.15 -10.14 1.22
CA ALA A 304 -1.57 -9.88 -0.16
C ALA A 304 -1.59 -11.15 -1.04
N ASN A 305 -2.41 -12.12 -0.67
CA ASN A 305 -2.62 -13.36 -1.40
C ASN A 305 -4.10 -13.49 -1.82
N PRO A 306 -4.42 -13.97 -3.04
CA PRO A 306 -5.80 -14.05 -3.52
C PRO A 306 -6.77 -14.79 -2.59
N VAL A 307 -6.33 -15.81 -1.86
CA VAL A 307 -7.17 -16.52 -0.89
C VAL A 307 -7.48 -15.63 0.31
N THR A 308 -6.48 -14.97 0.89
CA THR A 308 -6.67 -14.15 2.10
C THR A 308 -7.37 -12.85 1.77
N GLU A 309 -7.11 -12.22 0.61
CA GLU A 309 -7.92 -11.09 0.14
C GLU A 309 -9.40 -11.48 0.06
N ARG A 310 -9.70 -12.67 -0.47
CA ARG A 310 -11.08 -13.18 -0.53
C ARG A 310 -11.62 -13.60 0.84
N ALA A 311 -10.79 -14.14 1.73
CA ALA A 311 -11.17 -14.54 3.08
C ALA A 311 -11.54 -13.32 3.93
N MET A 312 -10.73 -12.27 3.88
CA MET A 312 -10.98 -11.02 4.61
C MET A 312 -12.22 -10.30 4.08
N TYR A 313 -12.39 -10.29 2.75
CA TYR A 313 -13.64 -9.83 2.14
C TYR A 313 -14.86 -10.63 2.66
N ALA A 314 -14.74 -11.95 2.72
CA ALA A 314 -15.81 -12.82 3.22
C ALA A 314 -16.04 -12.67 4.73
N ASN A 315 -15.03 -12.33 5.53
CA ASN A 315 -15.22 -12.04 6.94
C ASN A 315 -16.14 -10.83 7.16
N TRP A 316 -16.10 -9.82 6.30
CA TRP A 316 -17.01 -8.67 6.39
C TRP A 316 -18.35 -8.93 5.71
N TRP A 317 -18.36 -9.24 4.41
CA TRP A 317 -19.60 -9.31 3.60
C TRP A 317 -20.09 -10.73 3.27
N GLY A 318 -19.38 -11.76 3.71
CA GLY A 318 -19.63 -13.14 3.28
C GLY A 318 -19.23 -13.41 1.82
N LEU A 319 -19.30 -14.67 1.42
CA LEU A 319 -18.99 -15.11 0.05
C LEU A 319 -19.99 -14.58 -0.99
N VAL A 320 -21.21 -14.19 -0.58
CA VAL A 320 -22.23 -13.58 -1.45
C VAL A 320 -21.91 -12.12 -1.76
N GLY A 321 -21.14 -11.46 -0.89
CA GLY A 321 -20.61 -10.11 -1.07
C GLY A 321 -21.61 -8.97 -0.94
N ASN A 322 -21.11 -7.75 -1.14
CA ASN A 322 -21.87 -6.51 -1.28
C ASN A 322 -22.46 -6.38 -2.71
N ALA A 323 -23.31 -5.37 -2.95
CA ALA A 323 -24.04 -5.23 -4.21
C ALA A 323 -23.14 -5.16 -5.47
N GLU A 324 -21.94 -4.59 -5.35
CA GLU A 324 -21.02 -4.31 -6.46
C GLU A 324 -20.04 -5.47 -6.73
N ALA A 325 -19.61 -6.21 -5.70
CA ALA A 325 -18.72 -7.36 -5.84
C ALA A 325 -19.41 -8.65 -6.31
N ARG A 326 -20.75 -8.66 -6.40
CA ARG A 326 -21.54 -9.74 -7.01
C ARG A 326 -21.03 -10.13 -8.40
N ASP A 327 -20.41 -9.20 -9.13
CA ASP A 327 -19.89 -9.42 -10.47
C ASP A 327 -18.43 -9.92 -10.52
N LYS A 328 -17.60 -9.62 -9.51
CA LYS A 328 -16.15 -9.95 -9.52
C LYS A 328 -15.86 -11.44 -9.30
N TYR A 329 -16.70 -12.15 -8.55
CA TYR A 329 -16.47 -13.57 -8.22
C TYR A 329 -17.72 -14.47 -8.37
N GLY A 330 -18.87 -13.95 -8.82
CA GLY A 330 -20.14 -14.72 -8.89
C GLY A 330 -20.06 -15.99 -9.74
N ALA A 331 -19.45 -15.92 -10.92
CA ALA A 331 -19.33 -17.05 -11.85
C ALA A 331 -18.44 -18.21 -11.34
N GLU A 332 -17.63 -17.93 -10.32
CA GLU A 332 -16.72 -18.87 -9.66
C GLU A 332 -17.42 -19.65 -8.54
N PHE A 333 -18.26 -18.95 -7.76
CA PHE A 333 -19.06 -19.54 -6.68
C PHE A 333 -20.22 -20.40 -7.18
N ASP A 334 -20.83 -20.05 -8.32
CA ASP A 334 -21.88 -20.87 -8.93
C ASP A 334 -21.34 -22.28 -9.29
N LYS A 335 -20.13 -22.36 -9.84
CA LYS A 335 -19.48 -23.63 -10.19
C LYS A 335 -19.06 -24.44 -8.98
N LEU A 336 -18.69 -23.77 -7.89
CA LEU A 336 -18.33 -24.41 -6.63
C LEU A 336 -19.56 -24.98 -5.91
N ALA A 337 -20.62 -24.19 -5.79
CA ALA A 337 -21.87 -24.61 -5.17
C ALA A 337 -22.47 -25.80 -5.92
N GLU A 338 -22.43 -25.76 -7.26
CA GLU A 338 -22.81 -26.88 -8.12
C GLU A 338 -21.94 -28.13 -7.91
N ASP A 339 -20.65 -27.98 -7.54
CA ASP A 339 -19.77 -29.13 -7.32
C ASP A 339 -19.84 -29.72 -5.91
N LEU A 340 -19.84 -28.90 -4.87
CA LEU A 340 -19.94 -29.35 -3.47
C LEU A 340 -21.25 -30.10 -3.18
N ALA A 341 -22.29 -29.82 -3.97
CA ALA A 341 -23.58 -30.51 -3.93
C ALA A 341 -23.56 -31.90 -4.58
N LYS A 342 -22.50 -32.26 -5.33
CA LYS A 342 -22.39 -33.58 -5.97
C LYS A 342 -21.83 -34.61 -5.00
N SER A 343 -22.37 -35.82 -5.05
CA SER A 343 -21.85 -36.98 -4.31
C SER A 343 -20.47 -37.44 -4.79
N ASP A 344 -20.07 -37.05 -6.00
CA ASP A 344 -18.76 -37.29 -6.61
C ASP A 344 -17.92 -36.01 -6.75
N SER A 345 -18.21 -34.98 -5.93
CA SER A 345 -17.49 -33.71 -5.91
C SER A 345 -15.98 -33.91 -6.05
N TRP A 346 -15.43 -33.34 -7.11
CA TRP A 346 -13.98 -33.43 -7.35
C TRP A 346 -13.23 -32.61 -6.30
N VAL A 347 -13.84 -31.55 -5.74
CA VAL A 347 -13.31 -30.78 -4.60
C VAL A 347 -13.15 -31.67 -3.36
N ARG A 348 -14.20 -32.42 -2.98
CA ARG A 348 -14.12 -33.40 -1.87
C ARG A 348 -13.05 -34.47 -2.13
N ARG A 349 -12.81 -34.82 -3.39
CA ARG A 349 -11.90 -35.88 -3.81
C ARG A 349 -10.42 -35.45 -3.90
N ILE A 350 -10.15 -34.20 -4.28
CA ILE A 350 -8.78 -33.64 -4.36
C ILE A 350 -8.28 -33.19 -3.00
N LEU A 351 -9.17 -32.64 -2.16
CA LEU A 351 -8.80 -32.22 -0.81
C LEU A 351 -8.61 -33.39 0.17
N GLY A 352 -8.94 -34.62 -0.23
CA GLY A 352 -8.77 -35.80 0.61
C GLY A 352 -9.42 -35.63 1.99
N LEU A 353 -10.65 -35.09 2.02
CA LEU A 353 -11.24 -34.56 3.25
C LEU A 353 -11.18 -35.60 4.37
N ASP A 354 -10.45 -35.28 5.43
CA ASP A 354 -10.43 -36.07 6.66
C ASP A 354 -11.83 -36.04 7.31
N PRO A 355 -12.24 -37.10 8.03
CA PRO A 355 -13.48 -37.13 8.80
C PRO A 355 -13.83 -35.83 9.57
N LYS A 356 -12.86 -35.16 10.19
CA LYS A 356 -13.02 -33.88 10.92
C LYS A 356 -13.48 -32.75 10.00
N MET A 357 -12.91 -32.63 8.80
CA MET A 357 -13.31 -31.60 7.84
C MET A 357 -14.70 -31.88 7.25
N SER A 358 -15.10 -33.16 7.16
CA SER A 358 -16.49 -33.52 6.83
C SER A 358 -17.44 -33.14 7.96
N GLU A 359 -17.07 -33.39 9.22
CA GLU A 359 -17.88 -33.08 10.42
C GLU A 359 -18.04 -31.57 10.64
N ALA A 360 -16.99 -30.77 10.44
CA ALA A 360 -17.04 -29.31 10.53
C ALA A 360 -17.95 -28.68 9.45
N LEU A 361 -17.99 -29.26 8.25
CA LEU A 361 -18.94 -28.85 7.19
C LEU A 361 -20.38 -29.26 7.53
N ASP A 362 -20.59 -30.35 8.26
CA ASP A 362 -21.91 -30.82 8.69
C ASP A 362 -22.46 -30.02 9.89
N ASN A 363 -21.61 -29.34 10.67
CA ASN A 363 -21.98 -28.51 11.83
C ASN A 363 -22.62 -27.13 11.48
N GLY A 364 -22.71 -26.76 10.20
CA GLY A 364 -23.54 -25.64 9.70
C GLY A 364 -23.03 -24.22 9.98
N LYS A 365 -22.49 -23.91 11.17
CA LYS A 365 -22.04 -22.56 11.57
C LYS A 365 -20.89 -22.01 10.71
N ALA A 366 -19.92 -22.87 10.37
CA ALA A 366 -18.78 -22.51 9.53
C ALA A 366 -19.22 -22.03 8.13
N ILE A 367 -20.20 -22.73 7.56
CA ILE A 367 -20.79 -22.43 6.26
C ILE A 367 -21.66 -21.19 6.35
N GLU A 368 -22.44 -21.02 7.43
CA GLU A 368 -23.25 -19.83 7.66
C GLU A 368 -22.38 -18.57 7.65
N TRP A 369 -21.35 -18.48 8.49
CA TRP A 369 -20.46 -17.32 8.55
C TRP A 369 -19.66 -17.10 7.27
N ALA A 370 -19.21 -18.16 6.60
CA ALA A 370 -18.56 -18.03 5.32
C ALA A 370 -19.53 -17.42 4.28
N VAL A 371 -20.79 -17.84 4.26
CA VAL A 371 -21.78 -17.36 3.29
C VAL A 371 -22.27 -15.95 3.60
N THR A 372 -22.56 -15.64 4.87
CA THR A 372 -23.20 -14.37 5.27
C THR A 372 -22.24 -13.29 5.71
N GLY A 373 -21.01 -13.65 6.08
CA GLY A 373 -20.06 -12.77 6.75
C GLY A 373 -20.14 -12.90 8.28
N LEU A 374 -19.06 -12.47 8.95
CA LEU A 374 -19.02 -12.30 10.40
C LEU A 374 -19.69 -10.97 10.78
N ALA A 375 -19.42 -9.89 10.03
CA ALA A 375 -20.12 -8.63 10.24
C ALA A 375 -21.60 -8.77 9.82
N GLY A 376 -22.51 -8.29 10.65
CA GLY A 376 -23.96 -8.48 10.47
C GLY A 376 -24.45 -9.90 10.75
N ALA A 377 -23.64 -10.77 11.37
CA ALA A 377 -24.11 -12.06 11.85
C ALA A 377 -25.29 -11.89 12.83
N ARG A 378 -26.28 -12.80 12.77
CA ARG A 378 -27.55 -12.65 13.51
C ARG A 378 -27.38 -12.54 15.02
N ASN A 379 -26.37 -13.21 15.56
CA ASN A 379 -26.01 -13.18 16.97
C ASN A 379 -24.49 -13.09 17.07
N SER A 380 -24.01 -12.47 18.14
CA SER A 380 -22.62 -12.65 18.54
C SER A 380 -22.36 -14.09 19.00
N ASP A 381 -21.14 -14.57 18.80
CA ASP A 381 -20.69 -15.89 19.25
C ASP A 381 -19.25 -15.76 19.76
N ASN A 382 -19.07 -15.97 21.06
CA ASN A 382 -17.76 -15.97 21.70
C ASN A 382 -17.14 -17.38 21.77
N ALA A 383 -17.67 -18.34 21.00
CA ALA A 383 -17.22 -19.74 20.98
C ALA A 383 -17.28 -20.44 22.35
N GLY A 384 -18.14 -19.97 23.25
CA GLY A 384 -18.32 -20.53 24.60
C GLY A 384 -17.27 -20.08 25.62
N VAL A 385 -16.37 -19.18 25.24
CA VAL A 385 -15.36 -18.57 26.12
C VAL A 385 -15.55 -17.06 26.10
N PRO A 386 -15.63 -16.35 27.23
CA PRO A 386 -15.72 -14.89 27.25
C PRO A 386 -14.62 -14.21 26.42
N PHE A 387 -14.97 -13.14 25.73
CA PHE A 387 -14.05 -12.42 24.86
C PHE A 387 -13.07 -11.55 25.65
N THR A 388 -11.80 -11.89 25.50
CA THR A 388 -10.64 -11.06 25.82
C THR A 388 -9.61 -11.22 24.70
N LEU A 389 -8.75 -10.21 24.52
CA LEU A 389 -7.51 -10.36 23.79
C LEU A 389 -6.52 -11.17 24.65
N THR A 390 -5.53 -11.76 24.00
CA THR A 390 -4.62 -12.72 24.63
C THR A 390 -3.17 -12.23 24.66
N GLU A 391 -2.36 -12.80 25.55
CA GLU A 391 -0.92 -12.51 25.59
C GLU A 391 -0.22 -12.92 24.29
N GLU A 392 -0.65 -14.02 23.67
CA GLU A 392 -0.14 -14.46 22.38
C GLU A 392 -0.51 -13.49 21.26
N PHE A 393 -1.70 -12.87 21.32
CA PHE A 393 -2.08 -11.81 20.41
C PHE A 393 -1.16 -10.60 20.53
N VAL A 394 -0.79 -10.20 21.75
CA VAL A 394 0.19 -9.12 21.97
C VAL A 394 1.55 -9.48 21.39
N ALA A 395 2.01 -10.72 21.59
CA ALA A 395 3.32 -11.17 21.10
C ALA A 395 3.44 -11.16 19.56
N VAL A 396 2.41 -11.60 18.83
CA VAL A 396 2.45 -11.64 17.36
C VAL A 396 2.30 -10.25 16.70
N TYR A 397 1.85 -9.24 17.44
CA TYR A 397 1.75 -7.84 16.97
C TYR A 397 2.98 -6.98 17.32
N ARG A 398 4.07 -7.56 17.83
CA ARG A 398 5.38 -6.89 18.00
C ARG A 398 6.06 -6.63 16.64
N MET A 399 5.46 -5.74 15.85
CA MET A 399 5.81 -5.45 14.45
C MET A 399 6.77 -4.27 14.29
N HIS A 400 7.59 -3.98 15.30
CA HIS A 400 8.56 -2.89 15.32
C HIS A 400 9.50 -2.81 14.09
N PRO A 401 9.90 -3.91 13.42
CA PRO A 401 10.69 -3.82 12.19
C PRO A 401 10.02 -3.06 11.03
N LEU A 402 8.71 -2.80 11.07
CA LEU A 402 8.02 -1.97 10.08
C LEU A 402 8.52 -0.52 10.08
N LEU A 403 9.03 -0.01 11.20
CA LEU A 403 9.51 1.37 11.30
C LEU A 403 10.80 1.60 10.50
N ARG A 404 10.92 2.77 9.88
CA ARG A 404 12.12 3.24 9.18
C ARG A 404 13.04 4.01 10.13
N ASP A 405 14.25 4.30 9.69
CA ASP A 405 15.17 5.17 10.44
C ASP A 405 14.85 6.67 10.24
N THR A 406 14.19 7.01 9.14
CA THR A 406 13.76 8.37 8.77
C THR A 406 12.32 8.39 8.25
N VAL A 407 11.68 9.55 8.38
CA VAL A 407 10.52 9.97 7.58
C VAL A 407 11.05 10.79 6.41
N ASP A 408 10.91 10.27 5.20
CA ASP A 408 11.25 10.99 3.98
C ASP A 408 10.00 11.76 3.51
N VAL A 409 10.11 13.07 3.34
CA VAL A 409 9.04 13.98 2.92
C VAL A 409 9.19 14.31 1.44
N TYR A 410 8.09 14.20 0.71
CA TYR A 410 7.99 14.44 -0.71
C TYR A 410 6.96 15.52 -1.01
N ASP A 411 7.19 16.28 -2.08
CA ASP A 411 6.11 17.08 -2.66
C ASP A 411 5.10 16.16 -3.36
N ILE A 412 3.83 16.54 -3.32
CA ILE A 412 2.75 15.74 -3.91
C ILE A 412 3.05 15.55 -5.41
N GLY A 413 3.15 14.28 -5.82
CA GLY A 413 3.48 13.90 -7.19
C GLY A 413 4.97 13.78 -7.49
N SER A 414 5.87 13.96 -6.52
CA SER A 414 7.32 13.80 -6.68
C SER A 414 7.81 12.54 -5.95
N ASN A 415 8.82 11.85 -6.49
CA ASN A 415 9.60 10.86 -5.73
C ASN A 415 11.01 11.36 -5.36
N VAL A 416 11.24 12.66 -5.50
CA VAL A 416 12.47 13.29 -4.99
C VAL A 416 12.22 13.70 -3.54
N VAL A 417 13.06 13.20 -2.64
CA VAL A 417 13.01 13.56 -1.22
C VAL A 417 13.30 15.05 -1.08
N SER A 418 12.32 15.78 -0.56
CA SER A 418 12.44 17.21 -0.23
C SER A 418 13.20 17.38 1.08
N GLU A 419 12.87 16.54 2.06
CA GLU A 419 13.47 16.55 3.40
C GLU A 419 13.45 15.13 3.98
N SER A 420 14.48 14.76 4.75
CA SER A 420 14.53 13.47 5.45
C SER A 420 14.72 13.74 6.94
N ILE A 421 13.76 13.33 7.75
CA ILE A 421 13.68 13.63 9.18
C ILE A 421 13.96 12.35 9.97
N PRO A 422 14.97 12.31 10.85
CA PRO A 422 15.22 11.14 11.70
C PRO A 422 13.98 10.76 12.52
N LEU A 423 13.62 9.48 12.59
CA LEU A 423 12.38 9.06 13.28
C LEU A 423 12.37 9.49 14.76
N THR A 424 13.54 9.59 15.39
CA THR A 424 13.70 10.11 16.76
C THR A 424 13.28 11.55 16.94
N GLU A 425 13.33 12.37 15.87
CA GLU A 425 12.92 13.78 15.85
C GLU A 425 11.45 13.96 15.46
N THR A 426 10.73 12.86 15.20
CA THR A 426 9.30 12.87 14.87
C THR A 426 8.41 12.53 16.06
N ARG A 427 8.97 12.56 17.28
CA ARG A 427 8.34 12.02 18.49
C ARG A 427 7.71 13.11 19.34
N ASP A 428 6.75 12.69 20.16
CA ASP A 428 6.11 13.55 21.16
C ASP A 428 5.60 14.87 20.55
N GLY A 429 5.87 16.03 21.16
CA GLY A 429 5.43 17.33 20.65
C GLY A 429 6.00 17.73 19.28
N ASP A 430 7.19 17.24 18.92
CA ASP A 430 7.84 17.56 17.63
C ASP A 430 7.03 16.99 16.45
N ALA A 431 6.27 15.91 16.68
CA ALA A 431 5.37 15.33 15.70
C ALA A 431 4.35 16.35 15.18
N GLU A 432 3.81 17.17 16.07
CA GLU A 432 2.78 18.14 15.71
C GLU A 432 3.38 19.36 14.99
N ASP A 433 4.58 19.77 15.38
CA ASP A 433 5.29 20.88 14.71
C ASP A 433 5.63 20.48 13.26
N ILE A 434 6.05 19.23 13.03
CA ILE A 434 6.27 18.70 11.66
C ILE A 434 4.96 18.64 10.87
N LEU A 435 3.86 18.20 11.50
CA LEU A 435 2.56 18.12 10.84
C LEU A 435 2.06 19.51 10.40
N ASP A 436 2.29 20.52 11.23
CA ASP A 436 1.98 21.92 10.91
C ASP A 436 2.89 22.48 9.80
N ASP A 437 4.21 22.24 9.89
CA ASP A 437 5.20 22.80 8.97
C ASP A 437 5.14 22.17 7.57
N GLN A 438 5.01 20.84 7.50
CA GLN A 438 5.01 20.10 6.22
C GLN A 438 3.62 20.05 5.58
N GLY A 439 2.56 20.10 6.40
CA GLY A 439 1.18 19.95 5.99
C GLY A 439 0.76 18.48 5.81
N GLY A 440 -0.47 18.16 6.23
CA GLY A 440 -1.00 16.80 6.21
C GLY A 440 -1.02 16.16 4.81
N ASP A 441 -1.39 16.91 3.75
CA ASP A 441 -1.44 16.36 2.38
C ASP A 441 -0.07 15.82 1.92
N ARG A 442 1.02 16.59 2.14
CA ARG A 442 2.38 16.17 1.76
C ARG A 442 2.82 14.96 2.57
N LEU A 443 2.53 14.92 3.87
CA LEU A 443 2.89 13.80 4.74
C LEU A 443 2.12 12.52 4.39
N TRP A 444 0.82 12.60 4.10
CA TRP A 444 0.04 11.45 3.64
C TRP A 444 0.54 10.91 2.31
N TYR A 445 0.86 11.78 1.36
CA TYR A 445 1.53 11.39 0.11
C TYR A 445 2.84 10.68 0.38
N SER A 446 3.69 11.26 1.23
CA SER A 446 5.01 10.75 1.60
C SER A 446 4.93 9.34 2.20
N PHE A 447 4.03 9.14 3.16
CA PHE A 447 3.79 7.81 3.75
C PHE A 447 3.20 6.83 2.72
N GLY A 448 2.37 7.31 1.80
CA GLY A 448 1.72 6.50 0.77
C GLY A 448 2.66 5.94 -0.29
N VAL A 449 3.73 6.66 -0.64
CA VAL A 449 4.76 6.23 -1.62
C VAL A 449 5.97 5.55 -0.98
N THR A 450 6.14 5.66 0.34
CA THR A 450 7.29 5.11 1.07
C THR A 450 7.01 3.68 1.55
N LEU A 451 7.97 2.76 1.35
CA LEU A 451 7.86 1.38 1.84
C LEU A 451 8.30 1.27 3.32
N PRO A 452 7.59 0.55 4.19
CA PRO A 452 8.03 0.26 5.55
C PRO A 452 9.10 -0.86 5.55
N GLY A 453 9.68 -1.17 6.71
CA GLY A 453 10.59 -2.31 6.84
C GLY A 453 9.84 -3.67 6.80
N ALA A 454 10.49 -4.72 6.32
CA ALA A 454 9.99 -6.08 6.36
C ALA A 454 10.13 -6.71 7.76
N LEU A 455 9.13 -7.48 8.18
CA LEU A 455 9.14 -8.25 9.42
C LEU A 455 10.08 -9.46 9.30
N THR A 456 11.38 -9.22 9.41
CA THR A 456 12.43 -10.24 9.31
C THR A 456 13.53 -9.99 10.33
N LEU A 457 14.34 -11.01 10.60
CA LEU A 457 15.56 -10.83 11.39
C LEU A 457 16.51 -9.84 10.72
N ARG A 458 17.34 -9.20 11.55
CA ARG A 458 18.27 -8.15 11.17
C ARG A 458 17.59 -7.01 10.42
N ASN A 459 16.46 -6.54 10.94
CA ASN A 459 15.75 -5.39 10.40
C ASN A 459 15.07 -4.53 11.48
N TYR A 460 15.36 -4.78 12.76
CA TYR A 460 14.85 -3.99 13.88
C TYR A 460 15.62 -2.66 13.97
N PRO A 461 14.95 -1.49 13.90
CA PRO A 461 15.62 -0.19 13.84
C PRO A 461 16.57 0.06 15.01
N GLU A 462 17.72 0.66 14.73
CA GLU A 462 18.73 0.93 15.77
C GLU A 462 18.22 1.93 16.81
N PHE A 463 17.46 2.94 16.39
CA PHE A 463 16.94 3.94 17.32
C PHE A 463 15.96 3.36 18.35
N LEU A 464 15.29 2.23 18.07
CA LEU A 464 14.45 1.53 19.05
C LEU A 464 15.28 0.71 20.05
N ARG A 465 16.49 0.30 19.65
CA ARG A 465 17.47 -0.36 20.51
C ARG A 465 18.23 0.65 21.37
N ASP A 466 18.12 1.94 21.08
CA ASP A 466 18.68 3.06 21.84
C ASP A 466 17.66 4.19 22.12
N LEU A 467 16.42 3.80 22.43
CA LEU A 467 15.30 4.73 22.55
C LEU A 467 15.30 5.43 23.92
N TYR A 468 15.33 6.76 23.94
CA TYR A 468 15.05 7.50 25.17
C TYR A 468 13.53 7.56 25.42
N VAL A 469 13.12 7.13 26.61
CA VAL A 469 11.73 7.23 27.09
C VAL A 469 11.71 8.06 28.38
N PRO A 470 10.96 9.17 28.43
CA PRO A 470 10.82 9.98 29.64
C PRO A 470 10.47 9.14 30.88
N GLY A 471 11.20 9.34 31.98
CA GLY A 471 10.99 8.58 33.22
C GLY A 471 11.50 7.13 33.24
N ARG A 472 11.85 6.55 32.08
CA ARG A 472 12.46 5.21 31.97
C ARG A 472 13.93 5.25 31.55
N GLY A 473 14.39 6.36 30.96
CA GLY A 473 15.74 6.50 30.45
C GLY A 473 15.90 5.85 29.08
N VAL A 474 17.13 5.49 28.73
CA VAL A 474 17.43 4.84 27.45
C VAL A 474 17.14 3.34 27.55
N ILE A 475 16.30 2.83 26.64
CA ILE A 475 15.88 1.43 26.59
C ILE A 475 16.37 0.74 25.32
N ASP A 476 16.35 -0.59 25.33
CA ASP A 476 16.45 -1.41 24.13
C ASP A 476 15.15 -2.19 23.99
N LEU A 477 14.31 -1.77 23.04
CA LEU A 477 12.98 -2.34 22.85
C LEU A 477 13.04 -3.78 22.32
N ALA A 478 14.03 -4.15 21.50
CA ALA A 478 14.19 -5.51 21.02
C ALA A 478 14.53 -6.48 22.18
N THR A 479 15.37 -6.03 23.11
CA THR A 479 15.67 -6.78 24.34
C THR A 479 14.43 -6.89 25.24
N ILE A 480 13.68 -5.80 25.39
CA ILE A 480 12.45 -5.78 26.20
C ILE A 480 11.40 -6.72 25.62
N ASP A 481 11.17 -6.68 24.31
CA ASP A 481 10.19 -7.54 23.62
C ASP A 481 10.42 -9.03 23.92
N ILE A 482 11.67 -9.48 23.81
CA ILE A 482 12.08 -10.86 24.15
C ILE A 482 11.77 -11.18 25.62
N ILE A 483 12.13 -10.29 26.53
CA ILE A 483 11.90 -10.49 27.96
C ILE A 483 10.42 -10.51 28.30
N ARG A 484 9.59 -9.69 27.64
CA ARG A 484 8.15 -9.66 27.90
C ARG A 484 7.47 -10.96 27.54
N ASP A 485 7.82 -11.55 26.40
CA ASP A 485 7.24 -12.84 26.01
C ASP A 485 7.60 -13.93 27.05
N ARG A 486 8.87 -13.98 27.48
CA ARG A 486 9.34 -14.90 28.53
C ARG A 486 8.69 -14.65 29.89
N GLU A 487 8.63 -13.40 30.34
CA GLU A 487 8.06 -12.98 31.64
C GLU A 487 6.57 -13.29 31.71
N ARG A 488 5.84 -13.05 30.62
CA ARG A 488 4.39 -13.22 30.56
C ARG A 488 3.96 -14.63 30.19
N GLY A 489 4.90 -15.54 30.02
CA GLY A 489 4.61 -16.96 29.77
C GLY A 489 4.03 -17.21 28.38
N VAL A 490 4.43 -16.41 27.38
CA VAL A 490 4.22 -16.82 25.98
C VAL A 490 5.20 -17.95 25.68
N PRO A 491 4.75 -19.12 25.21
CA PRO A 491 5.65 -20.23 24.96
C PRO A 491 6.76 -19.88 23.97
N ARG A 492 7.94 -20.47 24.16
CA ARG A 492 9.02 -20.43 23.15
C ARG A 492 8.52 -20.96 21.82
N TYR A 493 9.13 -20.53 20.72
CA TYR A 493 8.59 -20.69 19.37
C TYR A 493 8.17 -22.14 19.01
N ASN A 494 9.00 -23.14 19.32
CA ASN A 494 8.68 -24.52 18.96
C ASN A 494 7.51 -25.09 19.76
N GLU A 495 7.42 -24.74 21.05
CA GLU A 495 6.27 -25.11 21.88
C GLU A 495 5.02 -24.33 21.44
N PHE A 496 5.17 -23.04 21.14
CA PHE A 496 4.09 -22.21 20.64
C PHE A 496 3.44 -22.82 19.39
N ARG A 497 4.27 -23.27 18.43
CA ARG A 497 3.80 -23.99 17.24
C ARG A 497 3.00 -25.25 17.58
N ARG A 498 3.46 -26.06 18.55
CA ARG A 498 2.72 -27.27 18.97
C ARG A 498 1.35 -26.92 19.55
N GLN A 499 1.29 -25.88 20.39
CA GLN A 499 0.07 -25.44 21.05
C GLN A 499 -1.01 -24.99 20.04
N ILE A 500 -0.61 -24.40 18.92
CA ILE A 500 -1.52 -23.96 17.85
C ILE A 500 -1.61 -24.96 16.68
N GLY A 501 -1.21 -26.21 16.88
CA GLY A 501 -1.37 -27.30 15.91
C GLY A 501 -0.40 -27.30 14.73
N LEU A 502 0.64 -26.45 14.73
CA LEU A 502 1.64 -26.39 13.69
C LEU A 502 2.77 -27.41 13.88
N THR A 503 3.40 -27.81 12.77
CA THR A 503 4.57 -28.71 12.82
C THR A 503 5.79 -27.96 13.39
N PRO A 504 6.43 -28.44 14.48
CA PRO A 504 7.63 -27.80 15.02
C PRO A 504 8.83 -27.97 14.08
N ILE A 505 9.82 -27.09 14.21
CA ILE A 505 11.09 -27.19 13.48
C ILE A 505 12.01 -28.22 14.15
N ASN A 506 12.91 -28.83 13.37
CA ASN A 506 13.91 -29.77 13.86
C ASN A 506 15.34 -29.26 13.66
N ASP A 507 15.55 -28.31 12.73
CA ASP A 507 16.80 -27.58 12.54
C ASP A 507 16.47 -26.12 12.20
N PHE A 508 17.38 -25.19 12.50
CA PHE A 508 17.21 -23.77 12.14
C PHE A 508 17.13 -23.53 10.63
N THR A 509 17.66 -24.44 9.80
CA THR A 509 17.47 -24.38 8.34
C THR A 509 16.02 -24.59 7.90
N ASP A 510 15.13 -25.07 8.78
CA ASP A 510 13.70 -25.14 8.47
C ASP A 510 13.07 -23.73 8.39
N LEU A 511 13.67 -22.72 9.05
CA LEU A 511 13.19 -21.32 9.10
C LEU A 511 13.73 -20.44 7.97
N THR A 512 15.03 -20.58 7.68
CA THR A 512 15.75 -19.72 6.74
C THR A 512 16.95 -20.44 6.12
N ASP A 513 17.24 -20.10 4.86
CA ASP A 513 18.41 -20.57 4.13
C ASP A 513 19.63 -19.65 4.31
N ASP A 514 19.52 -18.56 5.07
CA ASP A 514 20.63 -17.65 5.37
C ASP A 514 21.64 -18.31 6.33
N ALA A 515 22.81 -18.65 5.81
CA ALA A 515 23.85 -19.36 6.54
C ALA A 515 24.40 -18.58 7.74
N GLU A 516 24.41 -17.24 7.69
CA GLU A 516 24.89 -16.40 8.78
C GLU A 516 23.87 -16.36 9.92
N ILE A 517 22.59 -16.16 9.59
CA ILE A 517 21.50 -16.23 10.56
C ILE A 517 21.44 -17.61 11.23
N VAL A 518 21.53 -18.69 10.45
CA VAL A 518 21.57 -20.06 11.00
C VAL A 518 22.77 -20.24 11.94
N SER A 519 23.94 -19.71 11.59
CA SER A 519 25.12 -19.77 12.45
C SER A 519 24.90 -19.06 13.79
N GLU A 520 24.33 -17.85 13.77
CA GLU A 520 24.04 -17.08 14.97
C GLU A 520 22.93 -17.72 15.82
N LEU A 521 21.86 -18.26 15.21
CA LEU A 521 20.84 -19.03 15.91
C LEU A 521 21.46 -20.23 16.65
N ARG A 522 22.33 -20.99 15.97
CA ARG A 522 23.04 -22.11 16.60
C ARG A 522 23.95 -21.67 17.74
N ARG A 523 24.63 -20.53 17.61
CA ARG A 523 25.50 -19.99 18.66
C ARG A 523 24.69 -19.56 19.89
N LEU A 524 23.63 -18.79 19.67
CA LEU A 524 22.85 -18.16 20.75
C LEU A 524 21.99 -19.17 21.50
N TYR A 525 21.40 -20.13 20.79
CA TYR A 525 20.48 -21.11 21.37
C TYR A 525 21.13 -22.47 21.61
N ASP A 526 22.46 -22.56 21.69
CA ASP A 526 23.21 -23.81 21.89
C ASP A 526 22.87 -24.93 20.89
N ASN A 527 22.52 -24.57 19.65
CA ASN A 527 22.02 -25.48 18.62
C ASN A 527 20.75 -26.26 19.07
N ASP A 528 19.96 -25.70 19.98
CA ASP A 528 18.73 -26.27 20.51
C ASP A 528 17.51 -25.45 20.07
N VAL A 529 16.72 -26.03 19.17
CA VAL A 529 15.53 -25.38 18.60
C VAL A 529 14.40 -25.18 19.62
N GLU A 530 14.43 -25.85 20.78
CA GLU A 530 13.41 -25.64 21.81
C GLU A 530 13.61 -24.33 22.59
N LYS A 531 14.81 -23.74 22.53
CA LYS A 531 15.13 -22.50 23.25
C LYS A 531 14.76 -21.22 22.48
N ILE A 532 14.47 -21.32 21.17
CA ILE A 532 14.24 -20.16 20.32
C ILE A 532 13.03 -19.34 20.81
N ASP A 533 13.23 -18.04 21.02
CA ASP A 533 12.17 -17.12 21.43
C ASP A 533 11.06 -17.04 20.38
N ALA A 534 9.81 -16.88 20.83
CA ALA A 534 8.64 -16.75 19.97
C ALA A 534 8.83 -15.66 18.91
N LEU A 535 9.20 -14.45 19.32
CA LEU A 535 9.46 -13.33 18.41
C LEU A 535 10.58 -13.62 17.40
N VAL A 536 11.69 -14.22 17.86
CA VAL A 536 12.84 -14.52 16.99
C VAL A 536 12.46 -15.56 15.94
N GLY A 537 11.76 -16.62 16.33
CA GLY A 537 11.27 -17.63 15.38
C GLY A 537 10.29 -17.04 14.36
N GLN A 538 9.36 -16.20 14.78
CA GLN A 538 8.40 -15.52 13.88
C GLN A 538 9.09 -14.58 12.86
N LEU A 539 10.16 -13.89 13.26
CA LEU A 539 10.94 -13.05 12.35
C LEU A 539 11.88 -13.89 11.45
N ALA A 540 12.32 -15.05 11.92
CA ALA A 540 13.17 -15.99 11.18
C ALA A 540 12.40 -16.79 10.12
N GLU A 541 11.07 -16.87 10.25
CA GLU A 541 10.14 -17.49 9.30
C GLU A 541 10.17 -16.80 7.91
N THR A 542 11.25 -16.92 7.16
CA THR A 542 11.48 -16.17 5.90
C THR A 542 10.88 -16.86 4.67
N VAL A 543 10.63 -18.17 4.75
CA VAL A 543 9.97 -18.93 3.67
C VAL A 543 8.46 -18.76 3.79
N ARG A 544 7.90 -17.71 3.19
CA ARG A 544 6.47 -17.36 3.30
C ARG A 544 5.73 -17.59 1.99
N PRO A 545 4.39 -17.77 2.03
CA PRO A 545 3.56 -17.63 0.85
C PRO A 545 3.77 -16.27 0.17
N GLU A 546 3.65 -16.24 -1.16
CA GLU A 546 3.71 -14.99 -1.91
C GLU A 546 2.67 -13.99 -1.39
N GLY A 547 3.14 -12.75 -1.12
CA GLY A 547 2.33 -11.65 -0.62
C GLY A 547 2.24 -11.53 0.91
N PHE A 548 2.77 -12.49 1.69
CA PHE A 548 2.69 -12.46 3.16
C PHE A 548 3.82 -11.64 3.79
N GLY A 549 3.43 -10.67 4.62
CA GLY A 549 4.32 -9.80 5.40
C GLY A 549 4.85 -10.42 6.69
N PHE A 550 4.23 -11.50 7.17
CA PHE A 550 4.68 -12.31 8.33
C PHE A 550 4.42 -13.80 8.08
N GLY A 551 5.05 -14.66 8.88
CA GLY A 551 4.96 -16.11 8.71
C GLY A 551 3.73 -16.77 9.32
N GLU A 552 3.65 -18.08 9.21
CA GLU A 552 2.47 -18.87 9.53
C GLU A 552 2.13 -18.88 11.03
N THR A 553 3.13 -18.85 11.90
CA THR A 553 2.90 -18.87 13.36
C THR A 553 2.09 -17.65 13.79
N ALA A 554 2.47 -16.46 13.32
CA ALA A 554 1.69 -15.25 13.53
C ALA A 554 0.30 -15.38 12.88
N PHE A 555 0.26 -15.82 11.61
CA PHE A 555 -0.99 -15.96 10.86
C PHE A 555 -2.08 -16.77 11.57
N GLN A 556 -1.74 -17.90 12.21
CA GLN A 556 -2.73 -18.71 12.93
C GLN A 556 -3.38 -17.96 14.12
N ILE A 557 -2.59 -17.18 14.87
CA ILE A 557 -3.12 -16.29 15.92
C ILE A 557 -3.98 -15.17 15.33
N PHE A 558 -3.54 -14.62 14.18
CA PHE A 558 -4.29 -13.59 13.45
C PHE A 558 -5.66 -14.08 12.99
N ILE A 559 -5.77 -15.23 12.30
CA ILE A 559 -7.07 -15.68 11.76
C ILE A 559 -8.11 -15.92 12.85
N MET A 560 -7.67 -16.44 13.99
CA MET A 560 -8.52 -16.67 15.15
C MET A 560 -8.94 -15.33 15.77
N ASN A 561 -7.99 -14.51 16.21
CA ASN A 561 -8.30 -13.30 16.97
C ASN A 561 -8.94 -12.20 16.11
N ALA A 562 -8.56 -12.05 14.83
CA ALA A 562 -9.20 -11.10 13.93
C ALA A 562 -10.66 -11.45 13.68
N SER A 563 -10.97 -12.74 13.48
CA SER A 563 -12.37 -13.18 13.36
C SER A 563 -13.13 -12.98 14.68
N ARG A 564 -12.48 -13.31 15.81
CA ARG A 564 -13.06 -13.22 17.16
C ARG A 564 -13.47 -11.79 17.53
N ARG A 565 -12.65 -10.78 17.20
CA ARG A 565 -12.95 -9.35 17.42
C ARG A 565 -14.24 -8.88 16.75
N ILE A 566 -14.64 -9.50 15.64
CA ILE A 566 -15.88 -9.17 14.92
C ILE A 566 -17.04 -10.00 15.47
N ILE A 567 -16.91 -11.33 15.49
CA ILE A 567 -18.03 -12.23 15.80
C ILE A 567 -18.44 -12.20 17.28
N ALA A 568 -17.54 -11.83 18.21
CA ALA A 568 -17.88 -11.73 19.62
C ALA A 568 -18.56 -10.39 19.98
N ASP A 569 -18.45 -9.35 19.14
CA ASP A 569 -18.97 -8.02 19.43
C ASP A 569 -20.39 -7.86 18.86
N ARG A 570 -21.37 -7.52 19.71
CA ARG A 570 -22.75 -7.34 19.25
C ARG A 570 -22.89 -6.20 18.24
N PHE A 571 -22.09 -5.15 18.38
CA PHE A 571 -22.17 -3.96 17.53
C PHE A 571 -21.59 -4.20 16.14
N TYR A 572 -20.93 -5.34 15.91
CA TYR A 572 -20.57 -5.85 14.59
C TYR A 572 -21.43 -7.02 14.13
N THR A 573 -22.33 -7.53 14.97
CA THR A 573 -23.19 -8.68 14.67
C THR A 573 -24.66 -8.30 14.80
N ALA A 574 -25.31 -8.67 15.91
CA ALA A 574 -26.75 -8.50 16.13
C ALA A 574 -27.21 -7.04 15.99
N ASP A 575 -26.37 -6.09 16.43
CA ASP A 575 -26.66 -4.66 16.45
C ASP A 575 -25.98 -3.90 15.31
N TYR A 576 -25.33 -4.58 14.36
CA TYR A 576 -24.83 -3.96 13.13
C TYR A 576 -25.96 -3.79 12.12
N ASN A 577 -26.84 -2.83 12.40
CA ASN A 577 -28.04 -2.56 11.62
C ASN A 577 -28.41 -1.06 11.60
N PRO A 578 -29.21 -0.59 10.63
CA PRO A 578 -29.66 0.80 10.55
C PRO A 578 -30.41 1.30 11.79
N GLU A 579 -31.10 0.44 12.54
CA GLU A 579 -31.81 0.84 13.75
C GLU A 579 -30.84 1.31 14.85
N THR A 580 -29.69 0.64 14.96
CA THR A 580 -28.64 0.98 15.94
C THR A 580 -27.68 2.04 15.41
N TYR A 581 -27.30 1.99 14.13
CA TYR A 581 -26.30 2.88 13.54
C TYR A 581 -26.87 4.15 12.90
N THR A 582 -28.20 4.22 12.72
CA THR A 582 -28.89 5.02 11.69
C THR A 582 -28.64 4.50 10.28
N GLN A 583 -29.55 4.80 9.35
CA GLN A 583 -29.37 4.40 7.94
C GLN A 583 -28.14 5.08 7.34
N GLU A 584 -27.98 6.38 7.60
CA GLU A 584 -26.87 7.18 7.07
C GLU A 584 -25.54 6.76 7.70
N GLY A 585 -25.52 6.41 8.99
CA GLY A 585 -24.34 5.89 9.65
C GLY A 585 -23.93 4.52 9.11
N TYR A 586 -24.90 3.61 8.91
CA TYR A 586 -24.65 2.31 8.29
C TYR A 586 -24.11 2.46 6.85
N ASP A 587 -24.75 3.29 6.03
CA ASP A 587 -24.32 3.56 4.66
C ASP A 587 -22.93 4.23 4.60
N TRP A 588 -22.59 5.06 5.59
CA TRP A 588 -21.26 5.65 5.72
C TRP A 588 -20.19 4.57 5.92
N VAL A 589 -20.44 3.60 6.81
CA VAL A 589 -19.51 2.48 7.01
C VAL A 589 -19.39 1.65 5.73
N GLU A 590 -20.51 1.28 5.11
CA GLU A 590 -20.52 0.36 3.96
C GLU A 590 -19.90 0.96 2.69
N ASN A 591 -20.05 2.27 2.47
CA ASN A 591 -19.61 2.93 1.23
C ASN A 591 -18.31 3.73 1.35
N THR A 592 -17.66 3.74 2.51
CA THR A 592 -16.39 4.45 2.71
C THR A 592 -15.21 3.48 2.78
N THR A 593 -14.13 3.82 2.07
CA THR A 593 -12.78 3.22 2.16
C THR A 593 -11.79 4.19 2.80
N MET A 594 -10.59 3.73 3.15
CA MET A 594 -9.52 4.63 3.61
C MET A 594 -9.14 5.68 2.56
N VAL A 595 -9.22 5.34 1.27
CA VAL A 595 -8.99 6.30 0.17
C VAL A 595 -10.04 7.41 0.19
N ASP A 596 -11.31 7.07 0.44
CA ASP A 596 -12.39 8.07 0.55
C ASP A 596 -12.21 8.98 1.76
N VAL A 597 -11.78 8.42 2.90
CA VAL A 597 -11.43 9.20 4.11
C VAL A 597 -10.31 10.18 3.80
N LEU A 598 -9.23 9.72 3.14
CA LEU A 598 -8.12 10.59 2.75
C LEU A 598 -8.56 11.70 1.80
N LYS A 599 -9.31 11.39 0.73
CA LYS A 599 -9.81 12.40 -0.22
C LYS A 599 -10.73 13.43 0.43
N ARG A 600 -11.58 12.99 1.36
CA ARG A 600 -12.52 13.88 2.07
C ARG A 600 -11.80 14.94 2.89
N HIS A 601 -10.69 14.58 3.54
CA HIS A 601 -9.98 15.46 4.47
C HIS A 601 -8.70 16.09 3.87
N TYR A 602 -8.19 15.54 2.76
CA TYR A 602 -6.96 15.95 2.06
C TYR A 602 -7.18 15.95 0.53
N PRO A 603 -8.06 16.82 0.00
CA PRO A 603 -8.44 16.81 -1.42
C PRO A 603 -7.28 17.13 -2.38
N ALA A 604 -6.16 17.68 -1.90
CA ALA A 604 -4.98 17.87 -2.73
C ALA A 604 -4.36 16.53 -3.20
N LEU A 605 -4.72 15.41 -2.54
CA LEU A 605 -4.32 14.06 -2.91
C LEU A 605 -5.18 13.43 -4.02
N ASP A 606 -6.25 14.07 -4.49
CA ASP A 606 -7.20 13.48 -5.44
C ASP A 606 -6.52 12.83 -6.64
N LEU A 607 -5.56 13.54 -7.27
CA LEU A 607 -4.77 13.02 -8.39
C LEU A 607 -3.84 11.88 -7.96
N SER A 608 -3.18 12.00 -6.81
CA SER A 608 -2.22 11.00 -6.31
C SER A 608 -2.89 9.67 -5.92
N LEU A 609 -4.18 9.71 -5.62
CA LEU A 609 -5.02 8.58 -5.22
C LEU A 609 -5.88 8.03 -6.38
N VAL A 610 -5.69 8.51 -7.61
CA VAL A 610 -6.36 7.95 -8.79
C VAL A 610 -5.98 6.48 -8.97
N GLY A 611 -6.99 5.61 -9.06
CA GLY A 611 -6.83 4.17 -9.24
C GLY A 611 -6.14 3.45 -8.08
N VAL A 612 -5.98 4.12 -6.93
CA VAL A 612 -5.53 3.47 -5.68
C VAL A 612 -6.74 2.75 -5.08
N ASP A 613 -6.76 1.43 -5.17
CA ASP A 613 -7.86 0.60 -4.65
C ASP A 613 -7.71 0.29 -3.15
N ASN A 614 -6.52 0.48 -2.59
CA ASN A 614 -6.21 0.19 -1.19
C ASN A 614 -5.13 1.16 -0.70
N ALA A 615 -5.47 1.98 0.30
CA ALA A 615 -4.60 3.05 0.77
C ALA A 615 -3.30 2.56 1.44
N PHE A 616 -3.19 1.28 1.81
CA PHE A 616 -2.03 0.70 2.49
C PHE A 616 -1.04 -0.01 1.56
N LYS A 617 -1.40 -0.19 0.28
CA LYS A 617 -0.47 -0.66 -0.75
C LYS A 617 0.36 0.53 -1.28
N PRO A 618 1.57 0.33 -1.81
CA PRO A 618 2.38 1.41 -2.38
C PRO A 618 1.63 2.22 -3.44
N TRP A 619 1.62 3.54 -3.31
CA TRP A 619 0.94 4.42 -4.28
C TRP A 619 1.80 4.61 -5.52
N GLY A 620 1.21 4.41 -6.70
CA GLY A 620 1.89 4.47 -8.00
C GLY A 620 0.97 4.98 -9.12
N LEU A 621 1.45 4.95 -10.36
CA LEU A 621 0.60 5.24 -11.52
C LEU A 621 -0.37 4.07 -11.73
N ASN A 622 -1.65 4.31 -11.46
CA ASN A 622 -2.73 3.40 -11.81
C ASN A 622 -3.58 4.04 -12.91
N ILE A 623 -3.99 3.23 -13.89
CA ILE A 623 -4.85 3.65 -14.99
C ILE A 623 -6.24 3.06 -14.74
N PRO A 624 -7.23 3.87 -14.30
CA PRO A 624 -8.60 3.41 -14.07
C PRO A 624 -9.23 2.79 -15.32
N ALA A 625 -10.20 1.89 -15.12
CA ALA A 625 -10.87 1.21 -16.23
C ALA A 625 -11.63 2.18 -17.17
N ASP A 626 -12.05 3.33 -16.67
CA ASP A 626 -12.74 4.38 -17.39
C ASP A 626 -11.80 5.49 -17.91
N TYR A 627 -10.49 5.36 -17.72
CA TYR A 627 -9.47 6.36 -18.11
C TYR A 627 -9.64 6.89 -19.53
N ASP A 628 -9.93 6.02 -20.50
CA ASP A 628 -10.09 6.44 -21.90
C ASP A 628 -11.26 7.42 -22.09
N ASN A 629 -12.25 7.44 -21.19
CA ASN A 629 -13.39 8.36 -21.25
C ASN A 629 -13.12 9.73 -20.61
N TRP A 630 -11.93 9.94 -20.03
CA TRP A 630 -11.60 11.18 -19.31
C TRP A 630 -11.31 12.35 -20.27
N ALA A 631 -11.37 13.57 -19.75
CA ALA A 631 -10.89 14.74 -20.47
C ALA A 631 -9.37 14.65 -20.72
N ALA A 632 -8.91 15.18 -21.84
CA ALA A 632 -7.53 15.17 -22.30
C ALA A 632 -6.57 15.76 -21.27
N CYS A 633 -6.94 16.87 -20.64
CA CYS A 633 -6.08 17.54 -19.65
C CYS A 633 -6.04 16.81 -18.30
N ASP A 634 -7.09 16.06 -17.96
CA ASP A 634 -7.10 15.19 -16.77
C ASP A 634 -6.19 13.99 -17.01
N LYS A 635 -6.26 13.37 -18.20
CA LYS A 635 -5.30 12.36 -18.65
C LYS A 635 -3.87 12.89 -18.58
N GLN A 636 -3.62 14.10 -19.08
CA GLN A 636 -2.30 14.73 -19.07
C GLN A 636 -1.79 14.88 -17.64
N SER A 637 -2.65 15.40 -16.75
CA SER A 637 -2.31 15.65 -15.35
C SER A 637 -2.02 14.36 -14.61
N LEU A 638 -2.77 13.29 -14.88
CA LEU A 638 -2.52 11.96 -14.31
C LEU A 638 -1.17 11.41 -14.73
N LEU A 639 -0.90 11.33 -16.03
CA LEU A 639 0.34 10.78 -16.56
C LEU A 639 1.56 11.64 -16.20
N TRP A 640 1.38 12.96 -16.15
CA TRP A 640 2.43 13.87 -15.74
C TRP A 640 2.76 13.73 -14.26
N THR A 641 1.75 13.77 -13.39
CA THR A 641 1.95 13.73 -11.93
C THR A 641 2.37 12.35 -11.46
N ASN A 642 1.58 11.32 -11.77
CA ASN A 642 1.83 9.96 -11.27
C ASN A 642 2.79 9.14 -12.13
N GLY A 643 2.98 9.51 -13.40
CA GLY A 643 3.98 8.91 -14.27
C GLY A 643 5.29 9.69 -14.21
N VAL A 644 5.34 10.86 -14.84
CA VAL A 644 6.60 11.60 -15.06
C VAL A 644 7.22 12.11 -13.77
N LYS A 645 6.53 12.97 -13.01
CA LYS A 645 7.08 13.61 -11.80
C LYS A 645 7.31 12.59 -10.68
N ARG A 646 6.40 11.64 -10.51
CA ARG A 646 6.56 10.56 -9.52
C ARG A 646 7.71 9.61 -9.87
N THR A 647 8.21 9.57 -11.10
CA THR A 647 9.36 8.69 -11.40
C THR A 647 10.58 9.46 -11.87
N GLU A 648 10.63 10.75 -11.53
CA GLU A 648 11.75 11.63 -11.80
C GLU A 648 13.03 11.11 -11.15
N TYR A 649 14.13 11.15 -11.90
CA TYR A 649 15.44 10.84 -11.37
C TYR A 649 15.97 12.03 -10.57
N ALA A 650 16.63 11.76 -9.43
CA ALA A 650 17.49 12.76 -8.81
C ALA A 650 18.63 13.15 -9.77
N ALA A 651 19.18 14.36 -9.58
CA ALA A 651 20.16 14.95 -10.50
C ALA A 651 21.40 14.07 -10.73
N ASP A 652 21.82 13.30 -9.73
CA ASP A 652 22.98 12.40 -9.73
C ASP A 652 22.63 10.91 -9.94
N GLU A 653 21.33 10.58 -10.03
CA GLU A 653 20.84 9.21 -10.22
C GLU A 653 20.31 8.94 -11.64
N ARG A 654 20.38 9.94 -12.52
CA ARG A 654 19.91 9.82 -13.91
C ARG A 654 20.75 8.77 -14.67
N PRO A 655 20.14 7.73 -15.27
CA PRO A 655 20.88 6.68 -15.95
C PRO A 655 21.56 7.18 -17.23
N GLU A 656 22.73 6.61 -17.52
CA GLU A 656 23.43 6.75 -18.81
C GLU A 656 22.61 6.14 -19.95
N ILE A 657 22.74 6.68 -21.16
CA ILE A 657 22.03 6.20 -22.35
C ILE A 657 22.68 4.90 -22.84
N PRO A 658 22.00 3.74 -22.83
CA PRO A 658 22.61 2.49 -23.25
C PRO A 658 22.74 2.41 -24.79
N PRO A 659 23.63 1.54 -25.29
CA PRO A 659 23.67 1.17 -26.70
C PRO A 659 22.35 0.54 -27.19
N VAL A 660 22.16 0.49 -28.51
CA VAL A 660 20.96 -0.10 -29.12
C VAL A 660 20.87 -1.61 -28.83
N ASP A 661 19.71 -2.06 -28.31
CA ASP A 661 19.44 -3.49 -28.10
C ASP A 661 18.85 -4.14 -29.36
N ILE A 662 19.73 -4.64 -30.23
CA ILE A 662 19.36 -5.36 -31.45
C ILE A 662 18.61 -6.67 -31.14
N GLY A 663 18.87 -7.32 -30.00
CA GLY A 663 18.19 -8.54 -29.59
C GLY A 663 16.74 -8.28 -29.21
N GLY A 664 16.49 -7.24 -28.42
CA GLY A 664 15.17 -6.76 -28.04
C GLY A 664 14.32 -6.31 -29.23
N LEU A 665 14.94 -5.75 -30.27
CA LEU A 665 14.29 -5.39 -31.53
C LEU A 665 13.70 -6.60 -32.28
N ILE A 666 14.26 -7.81 -32.13
CA ILE A 666 13.78 -9.03 -32.82
C ILE A 666 12.61 -9.70 -32.05
N SER A 667 12.29 -9.21 -30.85
CA SER A 667 11.22 -9.71 -29.97
C SER A 667 9.85 -9.05 -30.23
N SER A 668 8.82 -9.42 -29.44
CA SER A 668 7.40 -8.98 -29.58
C SER A 668 7.17 -7.46 -29.57
N VAL A 669 8.18 -6.66 -29.17
CA VAL A 669 8.13 -5.19 -29.05
C VAL A 669 7.64 -4.50 -30.34
N ILE A 670 8.05 -4.92 -31.53
CA ILE A 670 7.57 -4.30 -32.80
C ILE A 670 6.08 -4.56 -33.01
N SER A 671 5.60 -5.76 -32.67
CA SER A 671 4.18 -6.10 -32.78
C SER A 671 3.36 -5.24 -31.82
N ASP A 672 3.84 -5.05 -30.58
CA ASP A 672 3.16 -4.21 -29.60
C ASP A 672 3.11 -2.76 -30.07
N LYS A 673 4.20 -2.23 -30.64
CA LYS A 673 4.30 -0.86 -31.19
C LYS A 673 3.25 -0.49 -32.23
N VAL A 674 2.67 -1.45 -32.95
CA VAL A 674 1.65 -1.17 -33.97
C VAL A 674 0.25 -1.63 -33.58
N LYS A 675 0.12 -2.54 -32.59
CA LYS A 675 -1.18 -3.11 -32.20
C LYS A 675 -1.71 -2.55 -30.89
N TYR A 676 -0.85 -2.28 -29.93
CA TYR A 676 -1.28 -1.81 -28.61
C TYR A 676 -1.83 -0.39 -28.73
N VAL A 677 -2.96 -0.16 -28.06
CA VAL A 677 -3.63 1.14 -27.95
C VAL A 677 -3.68 1.46 -26.48
N GLY A 678 -3.13 2.60 -26.09
CA GLY A 678 -3.02 3.05 -24.72
C GLY A 678 -1.91 4.09 -24.56
N ASP A 679 -1.95 4.82 -23.44
CA ASP A 679 -0.98 5.87 -23.13
C ASP A 679 0.20 5.38 -22.29
N VAL A 680 0.01 4.27 -21.57
CA VAL A 680 1.02 3.63 -20.73
C VAL A 680 1.47 2.32 -21.39
N ALA A 681 2.77 2.03 -21.31
CA ALA A 681 3.33 0.84 -21.89
C ALA A 681 2.90 -0.42 -21.11
N PRO A 682 2.73 -1.56 -21.78
CA PRO A 682 2.41 -2.81 -21.09
C PRO A 682 3.51 -3.21 -20.12
N VAL A 683 3.15 -3.95 -19.06
CA VAL A 683 4.11 -4.42 -18.04
C VAL A 683 5.26 -5.20 -18.70
N GLY A 684 6.49 -4.88 -18.32
CA GLY A 684 7.70 -5.50 -18.89
C GLY A 684 8.13 -4.93 -20.26
N HIS A 685 7.47 -3.88 -20.75
CA HIS A 685 7.91 -3.19 -21.98
C HIS A 685 9.25 -2.49 -21.76
N ALA A 686 10.26 -2.89 -22.53
CA ALA A 686 11.54 -2.20 -22.63
C ALA A 686 11.65 -1.50 -23.99
N LYS A 687 12.30 -0.33 -24.03
CA LYS A 687 12.58 0.39 -25.28
C LYS A 687 13.98 0.01 -25.80
N PRO A 688 14.09 -0.85 -26.83
CA PRO A 688 15.40 -1.28 -27.35
C PRO A 688 16.10 -0.20 -28.18
N ILE A 689 15.36 0.81 -28.63
CA ILE A 689 15.83 2.03 -29.27
C ILE A 689 15.12 3.21 -28.66
N HIS A 690 15.74 4.38 -28.77
CA HIS A 690 15.32 5.57 -28.06
C HIS A 690 15.21 5.36 -26.54
N PRO A 691 16.18 4.69 -25.89
CA PRO A 691 16.21 4.59 -24.44
C PRO A 691 16.48 5.98 -23.84
N HIS A 692 16.14 6.15 -22.57
CA HIS A 692 16.46 7.33 -21.75
C HIS A 692 16.30 8.71 -22.40
N GLY A 693 15.12 9.30 -22.23
CA GLY A 693 14.76 10.59 -22.83
C GLY A 693 14.38 11.66 -21.82
N ALA A 694 13.94 12.81 -22.31
CA ALA A 694 13.30 13.85 -21.51
C ALA A 694 11.87 14.09 -22.01
N MET A 695 10.95 14.33 -21.07
CA MET A 695 9.53 14.59 -21.36
C MET A 695 9.09 15.97 -20.91
N ALA A 696 8.14 16.57 -21.62
CA ALA A 696 7.47 17.80 -21.23
C ALA A 696 5.98 17.78 -21.60
N LYS A 697 5.17 18.56 -20.89
CA LYS A 697 3.84 18.94 -21.35
C LYS A 697 3.97 19.97 -22.48
N VAL A 698 3.14 19.82 -23.51
CA VAL A 698 3.12 20.73 -24.65
C VAL A 698 1.70 21.07 -25.07
N ALA A 699 1.55 22.26 -25.67
CA ALA A 699 0.39 22.65 -26.45
C ALA A 699 0.78 22.82 -27.93
N PHE A 700 -0.12 22.45 -28.82
CA PHE A 700 -0.04 22.72 -30.24
C PHE A 700 -1.03 23.81 -30.63
N ASN A 701 -0.49 24.98 -30.96
CA ASN A 701 -1.24 26.16 -31.34
C ASN A 701 -1.35 26.22 -32.86
N SER A 702 -2.49 25.83 -33.41
CA SER A 702 -2.76 25.90 -34.84
C SER A 702 -2.76 27.35 -35.35
N THR A 703 -2.32 27.56 -36.60
CA THR A 703 -2.48 28.85 -37.29
C THR A 703 -3.91 29.08 -37.76
N GLY A 704 -4.75 28.04 -37.81
CA GLY A 704 -6.12 28.04 -38.33
C GLY A 704 -6.25 28.27 -39.84
N ASN A 705 -5.14 28.46 -40.57
CA ASN A 705 -5.10 28.78 -41.99
C ASN A 705 -4.46 27.65 -42.81
N HIS A 706 -4.94 26.42 -42.64
CA HIS A 706 -4.46 25.23 -43.36
C HIS A 706 -5.61 24.24 -43.60
N PRO A 707 -5.46 23.27 -44.53
CA PRO A 707 -6.55 22.36 -44.88
C PRO A 707 -6.67 21.12 -43.96
N TYR A 708 -5.68 20.85 -43.11
CA TYR A 708 -5.66 19.65 -42.25
C TYR A 708 -6.62 19.77 -41.06
N THR A 709 -7.25 18.66 -40.70
CA THR A 709 -8.34 18.59 -39.72
C THR A 709 -7.94 17.85 -38.45
N GLY A 710 -8.86 17.74 -37.48
CA GLY A 710 -8.67 16.91 -36.28
C GLY A 710 -7.75 17.61 -35.28
N VAL A 711 -6.83 16.88 -34.65
CA VAL A 711 -5.90 17.47 -33.66
C VAL A 711 -4.96 18.52 -34.28
N PHE A 712 -4.84 18.56 -35.62
CA PHE A 712 -4.11 19.61 -36.33
C PHE A 712 -4.80 20.99 -36.30
N GLU A 713 -6.05 21.08 -35.85
CA GLU A 713 -6.75 22.36 -35.65
C GLU A 713 -6.46 22.97 -34.27
N GLY A 714 -5.77 22.23 -33.39
CA GLY A 714 -5.31 22.71 -32.08
C GLY A 714 -5.41 21.62 -31.02
N ASN A 715 -4.45 21.59 -30.10
CA ASN A 715 -4.43 20.66 -28.97
C ASN A 715 -3.76 21.32 -27.77
N GLU A 716 -4.51 21.52 -26.67
CA GLU A 716 -3.97 22.18 -25.47
C GLU A 716 -3.17 21.22 -24.57
N CYS A 717 -3.47 19.92 -24.64
CA CYS A 717 -3.02 18.92 -23.68
C CYS A 717 -2.31 17.76 -24.37
N GLY A 718 -0.99 17.92 -24.60
CA GLY A 718 -0.12 16.90 -25.17
C GLY A 718 1.11 16.58 -24.32
N LEU A 719 1.71 15.41 -24.56
CA LEU A 719 2.99 15.01 -24.00
C LEU A 719 4.03 14.91 -25.11
N LEU A 720 5.16 15.58 -24.94
CA LEU A 720 6.30 15.50 -25.82
C LEU A 720 7.41 14.69 -25.16
N ARG A 721 8.02 13.78 -25.91
CA ARG A 721 9.24 13.08 -25.54
C ARG A 721 10.32 13.30 -26.58
N LEU A 722 11.48 13.75 -26.11
CA LEU A 722 12.70 13.91 -26.90
C LEU A 722 13.76 12.92 -26.42
N SER A 723 14.39 12.23 -27.35
CA SER A 723 15.35 11.15 -27.04
C SER A 723 16.31 10.91 -28.20
N VAL A 724 17.45 10.27 -27.95
CA VAL A 724 18.36 9.79 -29.01
C VAL A 724 18.24 8.29 -29.21
N THR A 725 18.49 7.77 -30.42
CA THR A 725 18.26 6.35 -30.76
C THR A 725 18.99 5.34 -29.85
N GLY A 726 20.15 5.71 -29.31
CA GLY A 726 20.95 4.94 -28.36
C GLY A 726 22.18 5.76 -27.97
N ASP A 727 23.16 5.15 -27.30
CA ASP A 727 24.43 5.79 -26.95
C ASP A 727 25.06 6.52 -28.17
N PRO A 728 25.17 7.87 -28.13
CA PRO A 728 25.79 8.63 -29.21
C PRO A 728 27.23 8.20 -29.54
N ALA A 729 27.97 7.65 -28.58
CA ALA A 729 29.34 7.17 -28.79
C ALA A 729 29.42 5.91 -29.67
N ASP A 730 28.33 5.14 -29.79
CA ASP A 730 28.29 3.91 -30.60
C ASP A 730 27.94 4.21 -32.08
N ARG A 731 26.89 5.02 -32.33
CA ARG A 731 26.32 5.18 -33.69
C ARG A 731 26.05 6.62 -34.12
N GLY A 732 26.57 7.60 -33.37
CA GLY A 732 26.35 9.02 -33.62
C GLY A 732 25.05 9.55 -32.99
N PHE A 733 24.93 10.87 -32.92
CA PHE A 733 23.80 11.54 -32.31
C PHE A 733 22.58 11.50 -33.24
N ALA A 734 21.54 10.74 -32.86
CA ALA A 734 20.33 10.54 -33.67
C ALA A 734 19.07 11.01 -32.92
N PRO A 735 18.68 12.29 -33.05
CA PRO A 735 17.53 12.86 -32.35
C PRO A 735 16.21 12.24 -32.83
N GLY A 736 15.34 11.96 -31.87
CA GLY A 736 13.99 11.48 -32.08
C GLY A 736 12.97 12.19 -31.23
N PHE A 737 11.79 12.33 -31.82
CA PHE A 737 10.66 13.08 -31.33
C PHE A 737 9.45 12.18 -31.28
N ALA A 738 8.70 12.23 -30.18
CA ALA A 738 7.41 11.59 -30.08
C ALA A 738 6.43 12.53 -29.38
N TRP A 739 5.37 12.91 -30.08
CA TRP A 739 4.31 13.76 -29.55
C TRP A 739 3.02 12.95 -29.44
N LYS A 740 2.45 12.93 -28.25
CA LYS A 740 1.16 12.34 -27.95
C LYS A 740 0.15 13.45 -27.69
N THR A 741 -0.94 13.43 -28.43
CA THR A 741 -2.10 14.31 -28.28
C THR A 741 -3.16 13.58 -27.48
N LEU A 742 -3.43 14.05 -26.27
CA LEU A 742 -4.53 13.49 -25.47
C LEU A 742 -5.85 14.06 -25.98
N ILE A 743 -6.88 13.22 -25.96
CA ILE A 743 -8.18 13.49 -26.57
C ILE A 743 -9.28 13.24 -25.52
N ASP A 744 -10.28 14.13 -25.47
CA ASP A 744 -11.42 13.98 -24.57
C ASP A 744 -12.22 12.72 -24.91
N GLY A 745 -12.56 11.91 -23.90
CA GLY A 745 -13.53 10.83 -24.05
C GLY A 745 -13.11 9.64 -24.92
N GLN A 746 -11.89 9.64 -25.50
CA GLN A 746 -11.40 8.60 -26.40
C GLN A 746 -9.90 8.30 -26.21
N PRO A 747 -9.39 7.17 -26.73
CA PRO A 747 -7.95 6.89 -26.73
C PRO A 747 -7.14 8.01 -27.40
N SER A 748 -5.97 8.28 -26.85
CA SER A 748 -5.09 9.34 -27.34
C SER A 748 -4.36 8.95 -28.63
N GLU A 749 -4.09 9.95 -29.47
CA GLU A 749 -3.32 9.78 -30.70
C GLU A 749 -1.88 10.27 -30.54
N ASN A 750 -1.01 9.92 -31.50
CA ASN A 750 0.38 10.36 -31.45
C ASN A 750 1.06 10.34 -32.82
N ILE A 751 2.20 11.01 -32.92
CA ILE A 751 3.12 10.91 -34.05
C ILE A 751 4.56 10.84 -33.56
N SER A 752 5.41 10.14 -34.30
CA SER A 752 6.85 10.09 -34.06
C SER A 752 7.60 10.61 -35.26
N ALA A 753 8.73 11.27 -35.02
CA ALA A 753 9.53 11.95 -36.03
C ALA A 753 11.03 11.79 -35.76
N LEU A 754 11.83 11.81 -36.82
CA LEU A 754 13.29 11.70 -36.80
C LEU A 754 13.89 12.68 -37.80
N TYR A 755 15.18 13.02 -37.64
CA TYR A 755 15.93 13.75 -38.66
C TYR A 755 16.26 12.82 -39.83
N THR A 756 17.09 11.81 -39.58
CA THR A 756 17.46 10.74 -40.51
C THR A 756 17.64 9.44 -39.73
N LEU A 757 17.75 8.30 -40.42
CA LEU A 757 18.06 7.02 -39.78
C LEU A 757 19.52 6.95 -39.31
N SER A 758 20.40 7.74 -39.92
CA SER A 758 21.83 7.85 -39.59
C SER A 758 22.12 8.95 -38.56
N GLY A 759 21.13 9.75 -38.17
CA GLY A 759 21.30 10.87 -37.25
C GLY A 759 22.09 12.05 -37.85
N GLN A 760 22.71 12.83 -36.97
CA GLN A 760 23.47 14.05 -37.30
C GLN A 760 24.95 13.96 -36.86
N ALA A 761 25.49 12.75 -36.90
CA ALA A 761 26.89 12.43 -36.58
C ALA A 761 27.32 13.01 -35.22
N ASP A 762 28.39 13.81 -35.19
CA ASP A 762 28.99 14.33 -33.95
C ASP A 762 28.36 15.65 -33.47
N ASN A 763 27.26 16.12 -34.09
CA ASN A 763 26.56 17.32 -33.64
C ASN A 763 25.55 16.96 -32.54
N HIS A 764 25.80 17.39 -31.31
CA HIS A 764 24.95 17.11 -30.15
C HIS A 764 23.85 18.17 -29.90
N ASP A 765 23.74 19.23 -30.73
CA ASP A 765 22.61 20.16 -30.64
C ASP A 765 21.31 19.46 -31.10
N PHE A 766 20.44 19.14 -30.14
CA PHE A 766 19.16 18.47 -30.40
C PHE A 766 18.27 19.22 -31.40
N PHE A 767 18.40 20.55 -31.46
CA PHE A 767 17.61 21.43 -32.31
C PHE A 767 18.36 21.90 -33.58
N ALA A 768 19.43 21.20 -33.97
CA ALA A 768 20.20 21.53 -35.17
C ALA A 768 19.40 21.36 -36.47
N ASN A 769 18.53 20.34 -36.55
CA ASN A 769 17.83 19.93 -37.76
C ASN A 769 16.32 19.77 -37.55
N GLU A 770 15.55 19.90 -38.63
CA GLU A 770 14.11 19.59 -38.62
C GLU A 770 13.86 18.08 -38.57
N LEU A 771 12.78 17.68 -37.89
CA LEU A 771 12.37 16.29 -37.72
C LEU A 771 11.09 16.02 -38.52
N SER A 772 10.92 14.81 -39.01
CA SER A 772 9.71 14.42 -39.75
C SER A 772 9.26 12.99 -39.48
N ASN A 773 7.94 12.76 -39.58
CA ASN A 773 7.32 11.42 -39.52
C ASN A 773 7.63 10.53 -40.74
N TYR A 774 8.25 11.12 -41.76
CA TYR A 774 8.81 10.41 -42.90
C TYR A 774 10.33 10.59 -42.95
N VAL A 775 11.05 9.46 -43.03
CA VAL A 775 12.50 9.45 -43.15
C VAL A 775 12.90 8.92 -44.52
N SER A 776 13.90 9.56 -45.14
CA SER A 776 14.41 9.13 -46.45
C SER A 776 15.49 8.07 -46.30
N LEU A 777 15.53 7.12 -47.24
CA LEU A 777 16.54 6.06 -47.26
C LEU A 777 17.88 6.63 -47.77
N GLU A 778 18.93 6.57 -46.95
CA GLU A 778 20.29 6.97 -47.33
C GLU A 778 21.07 5.82 -47.97
N ALA A 779 22.05 6.13 -48.82
CA ALA A 779 22.79 5.14 -49.60
C ALA A 779 23.73 4.26 -48.76
N ASN A 780 24.16 4.73 -47.58
CA ASN A 780 25.05 4.02 -46.65
C ASN A 780 24.30 3.45 -45.44
N ASP A 781 22.98 3.62 -45.38
CA ASP A 781 22.21 3.23 -44.20
C ASP A 781 22.07 1.71 -44.10
N THR A 782 22.22 1.21 -42.87
CA THR A 782 22.23 -0.23 -42.62
C THR A 782 20.90 -0.86 -43.04
N LEU A 783 20.99 -1.76 -44.03
CA LEU A 783 19.95 -2.69 -44.48
C LEU A 783 19.21 -3.45 -43.35
N GLY A 784 19.59 -3.31 -42.07
CA GLY A 784 19.03 -4.03 -40.93
C GLY A 784 17.78 -3.40 -40.30
N SER A 785 17.71 -2.09 -40.09
CA SER A 785 16.60 -1.44 -39.36
C SER A 785 15.33 -1.35 -40.21
N SER A 786 15.45 -0.95 -41.48
CA SER A 786 14.35 -0.93 -42.45
C SER A 786 13.79 -2.32 -42.76
N LEU A 787 14.65 -3.35 -42.75
CA LEU A 787 14.24 -4.75 -42.88
C LEU A 787 13.42 -5.22 -41.68
N LEU A 788 13.80 -4.80 -40.47
CA LEU A 788 13.11 -5.14 -39.23
C LEU A 788 11.68 -4.55 -39.16
N PHE A 789 11.49 -3.29 -39.56
CA PHE A 789 10.15 -2.68 -39.63
C PHE A 789 9.32 -3.16 -40.83
N SER A 790 9.95 -3.70 -41.89
CA SER A 790 9.25 -4.27 -43.04
C SER A 790 8.40 -5.51 -42.69
N PHE A 791 8.65 -6.14 -41.55
CA PHE A 791 7.84 -7.27 -41.07
C PHE A 791 6.44 -6.85 -40.58
N VAL A 792 6.20 -5.56 -40.30
CA VAL A 792 4.91 -5.08 -39.78
C VAL A 792 4.21 -4.03 -40.65
N THR A 793 4.93 -3.37 -41.58
CA THR A 793 4.36 -2.39 -42.52
C THR A 793 5.07 -2.42 -43.88
N SER A 794 4.33 -2.09 -44.95
CA SER A 794 4.87 -1.97 -46.31
C SER A 794 5.68 -0.68 -46.55
N LYS A 795 5.61 0.30 -45.64
CA LYS A 795 6.35 1.57 -45.72
C LYS A 795 7.14 1.80 -44.42
N PRO A 796 8.27 1.11 -44.20
CA PRO A 796 8.98 1.09 -42.91
C PRO A 796 9.63 2.43 -42.52
N THR A 797 9.65 3.42 -43.41
CA THR A 797 10.19 4.77 -43.13
C THR A 797 9.11 5.84 -43.00
N LEU A 798 7.83 5.44 -42.90
CA LEU A 798 6.68 6.34 -42.80
C LEU A 798 5.80 5.93 -41.62
N VAL A 799 5.59 6.87 -40.70
CA VAL A 799 4.50 6.81 -39.71
C VAL A 799 3.39 7.72 -40.23
N VAL A 800 2.20 7.18 -40.49
CA VAL A 800 1.09 8.01 -41.02
C VAL A 800 0.42 8.81 -39.91
N ALA A 801 -0.31 9.86 -40.27
CA ALA A 801 -0.96 10.78 -39.33
C ALA A 801 -2.51 10.76 -39.46
N ASN A 802 -3.06 9.73 -40.11
CA ASN A 802 -4.47 9.66 -40.46
C ASN A 802 -5.37 9.72 -39.23
N ALA A 803 -5.04 8.97 -38.17
CA ALA A 803 -5.88 8.93 -36.97
C ALA A 803 -5.94 10.29 -36.26
N MET A 804 -4.82 11.02 -36.27
CA MET A 804 -4.75 12.40 -35.76
C MET A 804 -5.65 13.37 -36.54
N ALA A 805 -5.90 13.12 -37.84
CA ALA A 805 -6.77 13.96 -38.65
C ALA A 805 -8.26 13.59 -38.54
N GLU A 806 -8.58 12.39 -38.04
CA GLU A 806 -9.93 11.84 -37.91
C GLU A 806 -10.65 12.29 -36.64
N THR A 807 -9.92 12.77 -35.64
CA THR A 807 -10.49 13.10 -34.32
C THR A 807 -10.00 14.47 -33.86
N GLN A 808 -10.93 15.30 -33.38
CA GLN A 808 -10.61 16.60 -32.77
C GLN A 808 -10.18 16.42 -31.30
N SER A 809 -9.51 17.43 -30.74
CA SER A 809 -9.04 17.36 -29.34
C SER A 809 -10.18 17.20 -28.31
N ASP A 810 -11.40 17.65 -28.65
CA ASP A 810 -12.61 17.49 -27.83
C ASP A 810 -13.30 16.12 -27.97
N GLY A 811 -12.66 15.18 -28.68
CA GLY A 811 -13.16 13.83 -28.89
C GLY A 811 -14.22 13.72 -29.99
N SER A 812 -14.60 14.81 -30.65
CA SER A 812 -15.52 14.73 -31.78
C SER A 812 -14.83 14.15 -33.03
N ALA A 813 -15.56 13.31 -33.77
CA ALA A 813 -15.06 12.74 -35.01
C ALA A 813 -15.16 13.77 -36.15
N GLU A 814 -14.13 13.85 -36.99
CA GLU A 814 -14.13 14.67 -38.19
C GLU A 814 -14.90 13.97 -39.32
N ALA A 815 -15.88 14.67 -39.90
CA ALA A 815 -16.75 14.12 -40.93
C ALA A 815 -16.04 14.01 -42.30
N SER A 816 -15.03 14.84 -42.55
CA SER A 816 -14.23 14.79 -43.79
C SER A 816 -12.73 14.97 -43.48
N PRO A 817 -12.08 13.92 -42.93
CA PRO A 817 -10.69 14.00 -42.48
C PRO A 817 -9.73 14.37 -43.61
N VAL A 818 -8.87 15.36 -43.37
CA VAL A 818 -7.76 15.75 -44.26
C VAL A 818 -6.45 15.55 -43.51
N SER A 819 -5.82 14.41 -43.76
CA SER A 819 -4.52 14.07 -43.15
C SER A 819 -3.36 14.59 -44.00
N PRO A 820 -2.31 15.17 -43.38
CA PRO A 820 -1.05 15.40 -44.07
C PRO A 820 -0.37 14.07 -44.41
N THR A 821 0.36 14.03 -45.52
CA THR A 821 1.23 12.90 -45.87
C THR A 821 2.56 13.00 -45.12
N GLN A 822 3.04 14.21 -44.85
CA GLN A 822 4.27 14.47 -44.12
C GLN A 822 4.14 15.74 -43.27
N VAL A 823 4.61 15.64 -42.02
CA VAL A 823 4.69 16.71 -41.03
C VAL A 823 6.17 16.98 -40.73
N TYR A 824 6.53 18.25 -40.66
CA TYR A 824 7.89 18.73 -40.36
C TYR A 824 7.85 19.55 -39.07
N PHE A 825 8.69 19.17 -38.11
CA PHE A 825 8.91 19.88 -36.87
C PHE A 825 10.21 20.68 -37.02
N VAL A 826 10.08 21.99 -37.25
CA VAL A 826 11.21 22.87 -37.57
C VAL A 826 11.60 23.64 -36.31
N PRO A 827 12.81 23.46 -35.77
CA PRO A 827 13.27 24.20 -34.60
C PRO A 827 13.09 25.71 -34.78
N THR A 828 12.46 26.37 -33.81
CA THR A 828 12.26 27.82 -33.88
C THR A 828 13.58 28.57 -33.69
N ALA A 829 13.56 29.87 -33.95
CA ALA A 829 14.70 30.72 -33.64
C ALA A 829 15.04 30.81 -32.13
N GLU A 830 14.14 30.37 -31.24
CA GLU A 830 14.38 30.38 -29.79
C GLU A 830 15.33 29.25 -29.36
N VAL A 831 15.27 28.11 -30.05
CA VAL A 831 16.04 26.89 -29.67
C VAL A 831 17.11 26.50 -30.68
N ARG A 832 17.00 26.93 -31.94
CA ARG A 832 17.92 26.53 -32.99
C ARG A 832 19.32 27.11 -32.77
N GLY A 833 20.33 26.23 -32.63
CA GLY A 833 21.71 26.64 -32.35
C GLY A 833 21.89 27.20 -30.94
N LEU A 834 20.95 26.93 -30.03
CA LEU A 834 21.03 27.33 -28.62
C LEU A 834 22.07 26.50 -27.87
N PHE A 835 22.23 25.25 -28.27
CA PHE A 835 23.00 24.23 -27.58
C PHE A 835 24.36 23.97 -28.21
N ALA A 836 25.24 23.34 -27.44
CA ALA A 836 26.60 23.06 -27.89
C ALA A 836 26.60 21.93 -28.92
N GLU A 837 27.38 22.07 -29.99
CA GLU A 837 27.52 21.00 -30.98
C GLU A 837 28.41 19.85 -30.47
N GLY A 838 29.29 20.11 -29.49
CA GLY A 838 30.26 19.12 -28.98
C GLY A 838 29.65 18.11 -28.00
N GLU A 839 30.37 17.03 -27.70
CA GLU A 839 29.89 15.92 -26.86
C GLU A 839 29.46 16.38 -25.45
N HIS A 840 28.20 16.13 -25.12
CA HIS A 840 27.57 16.29 -23.80
C HIS A 840 26.23 15.51 -23.76
N ASP A 841 25.61 15.46 -22.58
CA ASP A 841 24.27 14.86 -22.41
C ASP A 841 23.19 15.89 -22.76
N PHE A 842 22.53 15.70 -23.92
CA PHE A 842 21.48 16.60 -24.42
C PHE A 842 20.31 16.78 -23.43
N ARG A 843 20.13 15.88 -22.47
CA ARG A 843 19.04 15.99 -21.49
C ARG A 843 19.24 17.19 -20.57
N ASP A 844 20.48 17.56 -20.25
CA ASP A 844 20.78 18.76 -19.46
C ASP A 844 20.34 20.04 -20.18
N ASP A 845 20.57 20.06 -21.49
CA ASP A 845 20.14 21.16 -22.36
C ASP A 845 18.62 21.28 -22.39
N LEU A 846 17.89 20.17 -22.56
CA LEU A 846 16.43 20.17 -22.54
C LEU A 846 15.85 20.62 -21.19
N LEU A 847 16.43 20.16 -20.08
CA LEU A 847 16.02 20.54 -18.72
C LEU A 847 16.21 22.04 -18.45
N SER A 848 17.06 22.73 -19.22
CA SER A 848 17.29 24.17 -19.08
C SER A 848 16.21 25.05 -19.71
N LEU A 849 15.29 24.46 -20.50
CA LEU A 849 14.26 25.22 -21.22
C LEU A 849 13.06 25.54 -20.32
N PRO A 850 12.70 26.83 -20.16
CA PRO A 850 11.58 27.23 -19.32
C PRO A 850 10.23 26.91 -19.98
N GLU A 851 9.19 26.79 -19.16
CA GLU A 851 7.79 26.78 -19.61
C GLU A 851 7.50 27.99 -20.50
N GLY A 852 6.71 27.78 -21.57
CA GLY A 852 6.38 28.79 -22.56
C GLY A 852 7.35 28.90 -23.74
N THR A 853 8.48 28.18 -23.70
CA THR A 853 9.43 28.13 -24.84
C THR A 853 8.77 27.55 -26.08
N LYS A 854 8.97 28.19 -27.23
CA LYS A 854 8.47 27.69 -28.52
C LYS A 854 9.50 26.74 -29.13
N LEU A 855 9.21 25.45 -29.14
CA LEU A 855 10.18 24.45 -29.61
C LEU A 855 10.21 24.34 -31.13
N TYR A 856 9.03 24.19 -31.75
CA TYR A 856 8.94 23.90 -33.18
C TYR A 856 7.86 24.74 -33.87
N ASP A 857 8.21 25.29 -35.03
CA ASP A 857 7.24 25.65 -36.06
C ASP A 857 6.87 24.37 -36.81
N VAL A 858 5.58 24.05 -36.88
CA VAL A 858 5.09 22.81 -37.50
C VAL A 858 4.59 23.12 -38.91
N TYR A 859 5.14 22.40 -39.89
CA TYR A 859 4.73 22.48 -41.29
C TYR A 859 4.16 21.15 -41.76
N ALA A 860 3.25 21.17 -42.73
CA ALA A 860 2.72 19.94 -43.30
C ALA A 860 2.39 20.07 -44.79
N THR A 861 2.44 18.95 -45.50
CA THR A 861 2.06 18.81 -46.92
C THR A 861 1.17 17.58 -47.10
N ASP A 862 0.28 17.61 -48.09
CA ASP A 862 -0.49 16.45 -48.57
C ASP A 862 0.10 15.87 -49.87
N MET A 863 1.24 16.39 -50.34
CA MET A 863 1.92 15.86 -51.52
C MET A 863 2.28 14.38 -51.35
N GLU A 864 1.98 13.60 -52.38
CA GLU A 864 2.34 12.18 -52.43
C GLU A 864 3.86 11.97 -52.27
N ILE A 865 4.26 11.11 -51.34
CA ILE A 865 5.66 10.75 -51.12
C ILE A 865 6.17 9.88 -52.26
N LYS A 866 6.94 10.50 -53.16
CA LYS A 866 7.63 9.85 -54.27
C LYS A 866 9.10 9.63 -53.94
N SER A 867 9.60 8.44 -54.27
CA SER A 867 11.02 8.10 -54.10
C SER A 867 11.71 7.80 -55.44
N SER A 868 13.03 7.96 -55.46
CA SER A 868 13.88 7.63 -56.59
C SER A 868 15.16 6.95 -56.12
N ILE A 869 15.60 5.95 -56.87
CA ILE A 869 16.92 5.33 -56.69
C ILE A 869 18.09 6.24 -57.11
N TRP A 870 17.79 7.34 -57.80
CA TRP A 870 18.78 8.30 -58.27
C TRP A 870 18.90 9.45 -57.27
N PRO A 871 20.05 9.65 -56.61
CA PRO A 871 20.18 10.61 -55.51
C PRO A 871 19.75 12.04 -55.87
N SER A 872 20.14 12.55 -57.04
CA SER A 872 19.75 13.90 -57.49
C SER A 872 18.26 14.05 -57.73
N ARG A 873 17.58 12.98 -58.17
CA ARG A 873 16.12 12.98 -58.37
C ARG A 873 15.39 12.78 -57.05
N GLN A 874 15.94 11.99 -56.13
CA GLN A 874 15.43 11.84 -54.77
C GLN A 874 15.47 13.17 -54.03
N GLN A 875 16.61 13.88 -54.07
CA GLN A 875 16.77 15.20 -53.47
C GLN A 875 15.74 16.19 -54.03
N ARG A 876 15.62 16.28 -55.36
CA ARG A 876 14.65 17.19 -55.98
C ARG A 876 13.20 16.89 -55.55
N LEU A 877 12.83 15.60 -55.43
CA LEU A 877 11.50 15.21 -54.96
C LEU A 877 11.28 15.54 -53.47
N GLN A 878 12.34 15.56 -52.66
CA GLN A 878 12.27 16.00 -51.27
C GLN A 878 12.12 17.52 -51.20
N ASP A 879 12.94 18.27 -51.94
CA ASP A 879 12.88 19.73 -52.01
C ASP A 879 11.49 20.19 -52.49
N GLU A 880 10.97 19.60 -53.57
CA GLU A 880 9.62 19.87 -54.09
C GLU A 880 8.53 19.65 -53.04
N ARG A 881 8.64 18.61 -52.19
CA ARG A 881 7.68 18.36 -51.10
C ARG A 881 7.85 19.32 -49.93
N ARG A 882 9.09 19.68 -49.61
CA ARG A 882 9.37 20.60 -48.51
C ARG A 882 8.89 22.02 -48.83
N ASP A 883 9.06 22.43 -50.09
CA ASP A 883 8.63 23.73 -50.62
C ASP A 883 7.10 23.89 -50.66
N ASP A 884 6.37 22.78 -50.80
CA ASP A 884 4.89 22.76 -50.77
C ASP A 884 4.33 22.84 -49.35
N ALA A 885 5.10 22.43 -48.33
CA ALA A 885 4.63 22.35 -46.96
C ALA A 885 4.26 23.74 -46.40
N VAL A 886 3.08 23.86 -45.82
CA VAL A 886 2.55 25.09 -45.21
C VAL A 886 2.67 25.05 -43.69
N LYS A 887 2.89 26.20 -43.04
CA LYS A 887 2.94 26.29 -41.57
C LYS A 887 1.54 26.06 -40.99
N ILE A 888 1.39 25.00 -40.21
CA ILE A 888 0.12 24.60 -39.60
C ILE A 888 -0.01 25.02 -38.14
N GLY A 889 1.10 25.24 -37.44
CA GLY A 889 1.05 25.69 -36.04
C GLY A 889 2.41 25.84 -35.40
N GLU A 890 2.39 26.02 -34.08
CA GLU A 890 3.56 26.13 -33.21
C GLU A 890 3.41 25.16 -32.02
N MET A 891 4.50 24.49 -31.64
CA MET A 891 4.56 23.64 -30.46
C MET A 891 5.24 24.39 -29.31
N VAL A 892 4.52 24.52 -28.20
CA VAL A 892 4.94 25.35 -27.05
C VAL A 892 4.98 24.51 -25.78
N LEU A 893 6.01 24.69 -24.97
CA LEU A 893 6.11 24.07 -23.65
C LEU A 893 5.04 24.60 -22.71
N THR A 894 4.36 23.70 -22.00
CA THR A 894 3.44 23.99 -20.89
C THR A 894 3.92 23.36 -19.56
N SER A 895 5.18 22.90 -19.56
CA SER A 895 6.01 22.63 -18.39
C SER A 895 7.48 22.69 -18.79
N GLU A 896 8.36 22.71 -17.79
CA GLU A 896 9.76 22.33 -17.99
C GLU A 896 9.88 20.85 -18.41
N PHE A 897 11.01 20.49 -19.00
CA PHE A 897 11.34 19.09 -19.24
C PHE A 897 11.62 18.35 -17.92
N THR A 898 11.45 17.03 -17.92
CA THR A 898 11.79 16.16 -16.79
C THR A 898 12.30 14.82 -17.33
N THR A 899 13.33 14.27 -16.69
CA THR A 899 13.85 12.92 -16.96
C THR A 899 13.33 11.95 -15.91
N SER A 900 12.72 10.84 -16.33
CA SER A 900 12.04 9.93 -15.41
C SER A 900 11.96 8.49 -15.93
N VAL A 901 11.78 7.52 -15.04
CA VAL A 901 11.57 6.11 -15.41
C VAL A 901 10.34 5.95 -16.31
N PHE A 902 9.26 6.66 -16.01
CA PHE A 902 8.06 6.68 -16.84
C PHE A 902 8.33 7.27 -18.23
N GLY A 903 9.15 8.32 -18.33
CA GLY A 903 9.58 8.83 -19.63
C GLY A 903 10.40 7.84 -20.43
N ASP A 904 11.14 6.97 -19.76
CA ASP A 904 12.07 6.03 -20.39
C ASP A 904 11.42 4.74 -20.88
N SER A 905 10.48 4.21 -20.12
CA SER A 905 9.80 2.95 -20.47
C SER A 905 8.28 3.01 -20.32
N GLY A 906 7.75 3.86 -19.44
CA GLY A 906 6.35 3.89 -19.03
C GLY A 906 5.38 4.54 -20.02
N VAL A 907 5.75 5.63 -20.71
CA VAL A 907 4.88 6.24 -21.72
C VAL A 907 4.91 5.44 -23.02
N PHE A 908 3.74 5.17 -23.59
CA PHE A 908 3.60 4.44 -24.84
C PHE A 908 3.34 5.37 -26.02
N PHE A 909 4.02 5.10 -27.14
CA PHE A 909 3.75 5.76 -28.41
C PHE A 909 3.57 4.67 -29.47
N LYS A 910 2.39 4.65 -30.09
CA LYS A 910 2.02 3.70 -31.14
C LYS A 910 2.54 4.19 -32.49
N HIS A 911 3.12 3.33 -33.31
CA HIS A 911 3.37 3.66 -34.71
C HIS A 911 2.12 3.35 -35.53
N GLN A 912 1.49 4.37 -36.10
CA GLN A 912 0.43 4.17 -37.08
C GLN A 912 1.05 3.71 -38.41
N ARG A 913 0.63 2.53 -38.88
CA ARG A 913 1.18 1.94 -40.10
C ARG A 913 0.53 2.55 -41.32
N TYR A 914 1.22 2.47 -42.44
CA TYR A 914 0.63 2.82 -43.73
C TYR A 914 -0.62 2.00 -44.09
N GLU A 915 -0.77 0.80 -43.52
CA GLU A 915 -1.94 -0.06 -43.68
C GLU A 915 -3.15 0.38 -42.84
N ASP A 916 -2.97 1.26 -41.85
CA ASP A 916 -4.01 1.70 -40.91
C ASP A 916 -4.76 2.97 -41.38
N ARG A 917 -4.51 3.41 -42.61
CA ARG A 917 -5.02 4.65 -43.22
C ARG A 917 -6.36 4.50 -43.95
#